data_AF-A0A3M0HV56-F1
#
_entry.id   AF-A0A3M0HV56-F1
#
_cell.length_a   1.000
_cell.length_b   1.000
_cell.length_c   1.000
_cell.angle_alpha   90.00
_cell.angle_beta   90.00
_cell.angle_gamma   90.00
#
_symmetry.space_group_name_H-M   'P 1'
#
loop_
_entity.id
_entity.type
_entity.pdbx_description
1 polymer ?
#
loop_
_entity_poly.entity_id
_entity_poly.type
_entity_poly.pdbx_seq_one_letter_code
_entity_poly.pdbx_strand_id
1 'polypeptide(L)'
;MGDLAHPVGPAHRAGGLTAVPLATASPEEAVATLTGPAAPYLIGVRHHAPSLAAAVPALLAAARPDVLLVELPAELQDWLPWLAHEETRAPVALAAAPAAGGGGPAFYPFADFSPELAAVRWAARHAVPVVACDLPLADRAWSVDRTPRHPEAGAATGQDADGGPEADRADRMGGCGPAPEPGAPSLAGALRSRLTGRPGEDLWDRLVEAAAPGSPPEALRRAALLAGWALRADATASGGVPELDLRRERWMRACLAAATAGGERAAVVVGAFHAPALAAPVTAPEQPPAPGVRPADGRGPGSADPARPVWTTSLIPYTYALLDERSGYPAGIRDPEWQHLVLGAAGDPAALTEALTRAAVRICAELRALGHPSGPADAREISRLAGDLARLRGLPAAGRGELVEAVQTVLAQGEPYGRGRAVARAMEKVLVGARTGRPAPGAPRSGLGPAVEAELAALGLPGPDAGGPGGARDLRLDPLRSELDLGRELLLRRLTVCGVPYAEAKEAVGAGGAEALTSRWEVRWTPATAAMLTAAGVRGVTPAQAAEGVLRERWRAERDEGGPTAAQTLTGLTQAAECGLSGLADERLADTADVLPRSGTLPELLAGLALSDRLRAGHVPGLDATAERTERARAAAELLTAAAVRQVDGLTGSEDPADARALLELAHRADVLGGIRLTDALARLAAGGSPLMRGAAGAVRVLLGHEDPRALGARVASWVDGACDPESRSALTTRLTGLLTAAGPLLESAAPALEPLLDRVSELSDRDFTDRLPALRGGFDTLSPAARDRLLGAVEERLGTSHLADTAGVDPVALATWTTADLAARAALGALGLLPPPADSPDEESAPVPAGGGAPEDGRRLAPEDRWRLVLGRRSDRLPASAAPLATALDELYGAGRGEGSRGEPAGTGRGGGREAPYPGVREWSEELAALFGPGIREEVLAAAASAGRQDVVGELDPDSVRPSVDLLRSVLRHAGGLPESRLAALRPLVRRLVEALTRELATRLRPALHGTALPRPGRRPGGGLDLPRTLRANLATARRGPDGTVRIVPEHPVFRSRARRAADWRLILVTDVSGSMEASTVWAALTASVLAGVPTLSTHFLAFSTEVIDLTDHVADPLSLLLEVSVGGGTHIAAGLRHARELVTVPSRTLVVVVSDFEEGYPLGGLLAEVRALVGAGCQVLGCASLDDSGRPRYSTGVAGQLVAAGQPVAALSPLELARWVGEKIA
;
A
#
# COMPACT_ATOMS: atom_id res chain seq x y z
N MET A 1 79.66 26.08 -36.12
CA MET A 1 80.96 25.52 -36.53
C MET A 1 80.69 24.53 -37.66
N GLY A 2 81.02 24.94 -38.89
CA GLY A 2 81.06 24.18 -40.16
C GLY A 2 79.73 23.62 -40.69
N ASP A 3 79.11 24.14 -41.75
CA ASP A 3 79.47 24.19 -43.19
C ASP A 3 79.11 22.94 -44.02
N LEU A 4 78.32 23.19 -45.07
CA LEU A 4 78.38 22.63 -46.45
C LEU A 4 78.03 21.13 -46.62
N ALA A 5 77.28 20.64 -47.62
CA ALA A 5 77.00 21.14 -48.96
C ALA A 5 75.75 20.49 -49.61
N HIS A 6 75.01 21.28 -50.39
CA HIS A 6 74.03 20.92 -51.43
C HIS A 6 74.73 20.26 -52.66
N PRO A 7 74.04 19.55 -53.60
CA PRO A 7 73.31 20.25 -54.69
C PRO A 7 72.07 19.56 -55.36
N VAL A 8 71.13 20.43 -55.78
CA VAL A 8 70.48 20.54 -57.12
C VAL A 8 69.36 19.54 -57.54
N GLY A 9 68.17 20.11 -57.83
CA GLY A 9 67.02 19.49 -58.52
C GLY A 9 67.22 19.34 -60.05
N PRO A 10 66.18 19.33 -60.93
CA PRO A 10 64.75 19.64 -60.76
C PRO A 10 63.77 18.60 -61.37
N ALA A 11 62.45 18.74 -61.13
CA ALA A 11 61.37 18.71 -62.15
C ALA A 11 59.97 18.49 -61.55
N HIS A 12 59.05 19.36 -61.96
CA HIS A 12 57.60 19.29 -61.77
C HIS A 12 56.97 17.98 -62.30
N ARG A 13 55.96 17.46 -61.57
CA ARG A 13 54.55 17.41 -62.05
C ARG A 13 53.58 16.90 -60.95
N ALA A 14 52.37 17.43 -61.03
CA ALA A 14 51.23 17.20 -60.14
C ALA A 14 50.87 15.72 -59.94
N GLY A 15 50.51 15.37 -58.71
CA GLY A 15 49.85 14.12 -58.33
C GLY A 15 49.04 14.38 -57.05
N GLY A 16 47.73 14.17 -57.13
CA GLY A 16 46.75 14.58 -56.12
C GLY A 16 46.97 13.97 -54.74
N LEU A 17 46.70 14.78 -53.71
CA LEU A 17 46.57 14.35 -52.33
C LEU A 17 45.35 13.43 -52.22
N THR A 18 45.59 12.13 -52.17
CA THR A 18 44.60 11.12 -51.79
C THR A 18 44.28 11.27 -50.31
N ALA A 19 43.02 11.56 -50.00
CA ALA A 19 42.49 11.58 -48.64
C ALA A 19 42.61 10.19 -48.00
N VAL A 20 43.30 10.11 -46.85
CA VAL A 20 43.35 8.91 -46.02
C VAL A 20 41.99 8.75 -45.34
N PRO A 21 41.33 7.57 -45.41
CA PRO A 21 40.11 7.33 -44.65
C PRO A 21 40.44 7.42 -43.15
N LEU A 22 39.64 8.20 -42.40
CA LEU A 22 39.77 8.45 -40.94
C LEU A 22 39.84 7.18 -40.06
N ALA A 23 39.61 5.99 -40.61
CA ALA A 23 39.66 4.70 -39.93
C ALA A 23 41.09 4.20 -39.63
N THR A 24 42.13 4.77 -40.25
CA THR A 24 43.55 4.38 -40.01
C THR A 24 44.41 5.50 -39.42
N ALA A 25 43.80 6.61 -38.99
CA ALA A 25 44.51 7.77 -38.44
C ALA A 25 44.89 7.57 -36.96
N SER A 26 46.03 8.12 -36.55
CA SER A 26 46.35 8.23 -35.12
C SER A 26 45.36 9.18 -34.41
N PRO A 27 45.13 9.04 -33.08
CA PRO A 27 44.22 9.92 -32.35
C PRO A 27 44.54 11.41 -32.51
N GLU A 28 45.83 11.77 -32.61
CA GLU A 28 46.28 13.16 -32.81
C GLU A 28 45.92 13.68 -34.21
N GLU A 29 46.10 12.88 -35.25
CA GLU A 29 45.72 13.22 -36.63
C GLU A 29 44.20 13.33 -36.79
N ALA A 30 43.44 12.45 -36.13
CA ALA A 30 41.99 12.51 -36.12
C ALA A 30 41.49 13.82 -35.50
N VAL A 31 41.97 14.18 -34.30
CA VAL A 31 41.60 15.43 -33.64
C VAL A 31 42.06 16.65 -34.44
N ALA A 32 43.25 16.62 -35.05
CA ALA A 32 43.74 17.68 -35.93
C ALA A 32 42.82 17.89 -37.14
N THR A 33 42.28 16.81 -37.69
CA THR A 33 41.30 16.87 -38.79
C THR A 33 39.97 17.46 -38.31
N LEU A 34 39.46 17.02 -37.16
CA LEU A 34 38.18 17.50 -36.59
C LEU A 34 38.24 18.96 -36.10
N THR A 35 39.44 19.46 -35.82
CA THR A 35 39.67 20.85 -35.39
C THR A 35 40.25 21.74 -36.49
N GLY A 36 40.40 21.21 -37.70
CA GLY A 36 40.98 21.92 -38.84
C GLY A 36 40.15 23.14 -39.29
N PRO A 37 40.78 24.17 -39.87
CA PRO A 37 40.09 25.38 -40.34
C PRO A 37 39.30 25.18 -41.65
N ALA A 38 39.45 24.03 -42.31
CA ALA A 38 38.85 23.71 -43.61
C ALA A 38 37.45 23.07 -43.53
N ALA A 39 36.86 23.00 -42.34
CA ALA A 39 35.63 22.28 -42.01
C ALA A 39 34.69 23.17 -41.17
N PRO A 40 33.38 22.84 -41.05
CA PRO A 40 32.52 23.51 -40.07
C PRO A 40 33.15 23.50 -38.67
N TYR A 41 32.86 24.52 -37.86
CA TYR A 41 33.34 24.57 -36.49
C TYR A 41 32.57 23.57 -35.62
N LEU A 42 33.09 22.34 -35.51
CA LEU A 42 32.45 21.24 -34.78
C LEU A 42 32.65 21.38 -33.27
N ILE A 43 31.56 21.25 -32.51
CA ILE A 43 31.57 21.09 -31.05
C ILE A 43 30.86 19.76 -30.77
N GLY A 44 31.65 18.73 -30.46
CA GLY A 44 31.13 17.43 -30.03
C GLY A 44 30.60 17.52 -28.60
N VAL A 45 29.36 17.11 -28.36
CA VAL A 45 28.71 17.25 -27.05
C VAL A 45 28.18 15.92 -26.53
N ARG A 46 28.01 15.85 -25.21
CA ARG A 46 27.06 14.97 -24.54
C ARG A 46 25.91 15.88 -24.08
N HIS A 47 24.68 15.39 -24.21
CA HIS A 47 23.45 16.15 -23.92
C HIS A 47 23.45 16.90 -22.58
N HIS A 48 24.14 16.34 -21.58
CA HIS A 48 24.41 16.99 -20.30
C HIS A 48 25.91 16.94 -20.02
N ALA A 49 26.58 18.09 -20.10
CA ALA A 49 28.02 18.23 -19.91
C ALA A 49 28.33 19.63 -19.32
N PRO A 50 28.34 19.78 -17.99
CA PRO A 50 28.40 21.11 -17.35
C PRO A 50 29.65 21.90 -17.69
N SER A 51 30.82 21.25 -17.72
CA SER A 51 32.07 21.94 -18.04
C SER A 51 32.10 22.43 -19.47
N LEU A 52 31.60 21.60 -20.41
CA LEU A 52 31.51 21.97 -21.81
C LEU A 52 30.46 23.06 -22.04
N ALA A 53 29.30 22.99 -21.37
CA ALA A 53 28.25 24.02 -21.43
C ALA A 53 28.76 25.39 -20.96
N ALA A 54 29.61 25.44 -19.92
CA ALA A 54 30.27 26.67 -19.49
C ALA A 54 31.25 27.22 -20.55
N ALA A 55 31.92 26.35 -21.30
CA ALA A 55 32.90 26.71 -22.32
C ALA A 55 32.29 27.12 -23.68
N VAL A 56 31.11 26.58 -24.02
CA VAL A 56 30.44 26.78 -25.33
C VAL A 56 30.30 28.26 -25.72
N PRO A 57 29.86 29.19 -24.85
CA PRO A 57 29.79 30.61 -25.21
C PRO A 57 31.13 31.20 -25.67
N ALA A 58 32.25 30.82 -25.03
CA ALA A 58 33.58 31.27 -25.39
C ALA A 58 34.06 30.64 -26.71
N LEU A 59 33.76 29.35 -26.92
CA LEU A 59 34.03 28.65 -28.19
C LEU A 59 33.31 29.30 -29.36
N LEU A 60 32.02 29.58 -29.22
CA LEU A 60 31.22 30.22 -30.27
C LEU A 60 31.64 31.67 -30.53
N ALA A 61 31.99 32.43 -29.49
CA ALA A 61 32.55 33.77 -29.65
C ALA A 61 33.89 33.78 -30.41
N ALA A 62 34.73 32.76 -30.20
CA ALA A 62 35.97 32.59 -30.95
C ALA A 62 35.73 32.16 -32.41
N ALA A 63 34.78 31.26 -32.63
CA ALA A 63 34.43 30.76 -33.97
C ALA A 63 33.72 31.80 -34.85
N ARG A 64 32.94 32.71 -34.23
CA ARG A 64 32.13 33.73 -34.90
C ARG A 64 31.25 33.14 -36.02
N PRO A 65 30.40 32.13 -35.76
CA PRO A 65 29.58 31.52 -36.81
C PRO A 65 28.52 32.49 -37.35
N ASP A 66 28.19 32.33 -38.63
CA ASP A 66 27.07 33.01 -39.29
C ASP A 66 25.77 32.19 -39.16
N VAL A 67 25.87 30.87 -38.90
CA VAL A 67 24.75 29.96 -38.63
C VAL A 67 25.15 28.89 -37.60
N LEU A 68 24.25 28.56 -36.69
CA LEU A 68 24.42 27.50 -35.69
C LEU A 68 23.52 26.30 -36.02
N LEU A 69 24.10 25.11 -36.16
CA LEU A 69 23.34 23.87 -36.29
C LEU A 69 23.36 23.12 -34.96
N VAL A 70 22.22 22.62 -34.51
CA VAL A 70 22.08 21.87 -33.25
C VAL A 70 21.38 20.55 -33.53
N GLU A 71 21.88 19.45 -32.97
CA GLU A 71 21.27 18.12 -33.03
C GLU A 71 19.91 18.11 -32.29
N LEU A 72 18.87 18.49 -33.02
CA LEU A 72 17.47 18.40 -32.61
C LEU A 72 16.62 18.02 -33.83
N PRO A 73 15.55 17.23 -33.66
CA PRO A 73 14.62 16.92 -34.75
C PRO A 73 13.97 18.18 -35.32
N ALA A 74 13.70 18.16 -36.63
CA ALA A 74 13.14 19.29 -37.35
C ALA A 74 11.78 19.78 -36.78
N GLU A 75 10.95 18.88 -36.25
CA GLU A 75 9.66 19.21 -35.63
C GLU A 75 9.80 20.09 -34.38
N LEU A 76 10.98 20.17 -33.78
CA LEU A 76 11.24 20.99 -32.59
C LEU A 76 11.78 22.40 -32.91
N GLN A 77 11.98 22.73 -34.19
CA GLN A 77 12.55 24.00 -34.67
C GLN A 77 11.80 25.23 -34.11
N ASP A 78 10.47 25.20 -34.10
CA ASP A 78 9.62 26.33 -33.69
C ASP A 78 9.70 26.63 -32.19
N TRP A 79 10.23 25.69 -31.39
CA TRP A 79 10.42 25.88 -29.95
C TRP A 79 11.75 26.53 -29.59
N LEU A 80 12.72 26.58 -30.50
CA LEU A 80 14.05 27.13 -30.22
C LEU A 80 14.02 28.59 -29.71
N PRO A 81 13.19 29.51 -30.25
CA PRO A 81 13.08 30.87 -29.70
C PRO A 81 12.58 30.89 -28.25
N TRP A 82 11.64 30.01 -27.89
CA TRP A 82 11.09 29.91 -26.53
C TRP A 82 12.04 29.23 -25.56
N LEU A 83 12.79 28.24 -26.04
CA LEU A 83 13.85 27.58 -25.29
C LEU A 83 15.00 28.56 -24.98
N ALA A 84 15.31 29.45 -25.93
CA ALA A 84 16.33 30.50 -25.78
C ALA A 84 15.89 31.71 -24.94
N HIS A 85 14.58 31.89 -24.72
CA HIS A 85 14.00 33.08 -24.09
C HIS A 85 14.57 33.31 -22.69
N GLU A 86 14.90 34.56 -22.34
CA GLU A 86 15.57 34.90 -21.07
C GLU A 86 14.73 34.55 -19.83
N GLU A 87 13.40 34.63 -19.94
CA GLU A 87 12.48 34.25 -18.86
C GLU A 87 12.26 32.73 -18.72
N THR A 88 12.70 31.91 -19.69
CA THR A 88 12.64 30.45 -19.60
C THR A 88 13.74 29.95 -18.65
N ARG A 89 13.33 29.42 -17.50
CA ARG A 89 14.25 28.85 -16.50
C ARG A 89 14.31 27.35 -16.65
N ALA A 90 15.50 26.80 -16.92
CA ALA A 90 15.71 25.37 -16.98
C ALA A 90 15.74 24.76 -15.55
N PRO A 91 15.40 23.46 -15.35
CA PRO A 91 15.18 22.45 -16.38
C PRO A 91 13.80 22.51 -17.05
N VAL A 92 13.77 22.44 -18.38
CA VAL A 92 12.54 22.36 -19.21
C VAL A 92 12.70 21.23 -20.21
N ALA A 93 11.63 20.64 -20.72
CA ALA A 93 11.73 19.61 -21.74
C ALA A 93 10.93 19.97 -22.99
N LEU A 94 11.49 19.66 -24.15
CA LEU A 94 10.71 19.56 -25.38
C LEU A 94 10.14 18.15 -25.45
N ALA A 95 8.82 18.03 -25.42
CA ALA A 95 8.12 16.76 -25.53
C ALA A 95 7.51 16.63 -26.93
N ALA A 96 7.57 15.45 -27.52
CA ALA A 96 6.90 15.11 -28.77
C ALA A 96 6.11 13.81 -28.59
N ALA A 97 4.83 13.82 -28.94
CA ALA A 97 3.95 12.66 -28.86
C ALA A 97 3.23 12.39 -30.19
N PRO A 98 3.10 11.13 -30.64
CA PRO A 98 2.34 10.81 -31.83
C PRO A 98 0.84 10.93 -31.56
N ALA A 99 0.10 11.57 -32.45
CA ALA A 99 -1.35 11.82 -32.28
C ALA A 99 -2.20 10.53 -32.20
N ALA A 100 -1.69 9.39 -32.67
CA ALA A 100 -2.41 8.11 -32.73
C ALA A 100 -2.10 7.15 -31.56
N GLY A 101 -1.44 7.59 -30.49
CA GLY A 101 -1.30 6.85 -29.22
C GLY A 101 -0.45 5.57 -29.23
N GLY A 102 0.01 5.09 -30.39
CA GLY A 102 0.75 3.82 -30.53
C GLY A 102 2.25 3.87 -30.18
N GLY A 103 2.81 5.04 -29.84
CA GLY A 103 4.22 5.21 -29.49
C GLY A 103 4.38 6.08 -28.24
N GLY A 104 5.26 5.66 -27.32
CA GLY A 104 5.60 6.46 -26.14
C GLY A 104 6.16 7.84 -26.51
N PRO A 105 5.92 8.87 -25.68
CA PRO A 105 6.40 10.23 -25.92
C PRO A 105 7.93 10.28 -25.94
N ALA A 106 8.50 11.10 -26.83
CA ALA A 106 9.91 11.44 -26.83
C ALA A 106 10.10 12.73 -26.01
N PHE A 107 10.96 12.68 -24.99
CA PHE A 107 11.31 13.84 -24.18
C PHE A 107 12.76 14.22 -24.42
N TYR A 108 12.99 15.51 -24.67
CA TYR A 108 14.30 16.14 -24.82
C TYR A 108 14.45 17.18 -23.70
N PRO A 109 14.84 16.76 -22.48
CA PRO A 109 15.00 17.65 -21.35
C PRO A 109 16.26 18.49 -21.49
N PHE A 110 16.20 19.77 -21.18
CA PHE A 110 17.31 20.70 -21.18
C PHE A 110 17.49 21.29 -19.79
N ALA A 111 18.72 21.29 -19.31
CA ALA A 111 19.18 22.02 -18.13
C ALA A 111 20.21 23.07 -18.52
N ASP A 112 20.50 24.04 -17.64
CA ASP A 112 21.51 25.08 -17.93
C ASP A 112 22.91 24.50 -18.24
N PHE A 113 23.18 23.26 -17.81
CA PHE A 113 24.40 22.50 -18.13
C PHE A 113 24.30 21.63 -19.40
N SER A 114 23.31 21.87 -20.25
CA SER A 114 23.21 21.25 -21.58
C SER A 114 23.94 22.15 -22.59
N PRO A 115 25.03 21.70 -23.22
CA PRO A 115 25.79 22.49 -24.18
C PRO A 115 24.94 23.06 -25.33
N GLU A 116 23.93 22.30 -25.77
CA GLU A 116 22.96 22.67 -26.79
C GLU A 116 22.15 23.89 -26.35
N LEU A 117 21.62 23.89 -25.12
CA LEU A 117 20.89 25.03 -24.56
C LEU A 117 21.80 26.25 -24.42
N ALA A 118 23.05 26.06 -23.97
CA ALA A 118 24.03 27.13 -23.87
C ALA A 118 24.33 27.75 -25.24
N ALA A 119 24.46 26.93 -26.29
CA ALA A 119 24.66 27.37 -27.66
C ALA A 119 23.45 28.13 -28.21
N VAL A 120 22.24 27.60 -28.02
CA VAL A 120 20.98 28.23 -28.46
C VAL A 120 20.78 29.60 -27.80
N ARG A 121 21.02 29.71 -26.48
CA ARG A 121 20.95 31.00 -25.76
C ARG A 121 22.04 31.98 -26.19
N TRP A 122 23.25 31.49 -26.47
CA TRP A 122 24.31 32.33 -27.03
C TRP A 122 23.91 32.88 -28.40
N ALA A 123 23.39 32.03 -29.29
CA ALA A 123 22.99 32.40 -30.64
C ALA A 123 21.86 33.44 -30.62
N ALA A 124 20.84 33.25 -29.77
CA ALA A 124 19.76 34.21 -29.59
C ALA A 124 20.26 35.60 -29.17
N ARG A 125 21.22 35.67 -28.22
CA ARG A 125 21.82 36.94 -27.77
C ARG A 125 22.68 37.63 -28.84
N HIS A 126 23.22 36.88 -29.80
CA HIS A 126 24.07 37.39 -30.87
C HIS A 126 23.37 37.46 -32.23
N ALA A 127 22.05 37.23 -32.27
CA ALA A 127 21.24 37.19 -33.48
C ALA A 127 21.77 36.22 -34.56
N VAL A 128 22.37 35.10 -34.13
CA VAL A 128 22.82 34.03 -35.04
C VAL A 128 21.65 33.06 -35.26
N PRO A 129 21.26 32.76 -36.51
CA PRO A 129 20.19 31.80 -36.79
C PRO A 129 20.57 30.40 -36.34
N VAL A 130 19.59 29.69 -35.75
CA VAL A 130 19.75 28.31 -35.26
C VAL A 130 18.91 27.35 -36.10
N VAL A 131 19.51 26.25 -36.55
CA VAL A 131 18.88 25.22 -37.37
C VAL A 131 18.94 23.87 -36.64
N ALA A 132 17.78 23.27 -36.41
CA ALA A 132 17.63 21.89 -35.95
C ALA A 132 18.06 20.95 -37.09
N CYS A 133 19.14 20.19 -36.88
CA CYS A 133 19.79 19.43 -37.96
C CYS A 133 19.70 17.91 -37.82
N ASP A 134 18.91 17.37 -36.89
CA ASP A 134 18.73 15.93 -36.72
C ASP A 134 17.55 15.38 -37.54
N LEU A 135 17.51 14.06 -37.70
CA LEU A 135 16.52 13.33 -38.48
C LEU A 135 15.09 13.62 -37.97
N PRO A 136 14.11 13.93 -38.86
CA PRO A 136 12.73 14.19 -38.46
C PRO A 136 12.09 13.03 -37.70
N LEU A 137 11.25 13.32 -36.71
CA LEU A 137 10.52 12.33 -35.92
C LEU A 137 9.55 11.49 -36.75
N ALA A 138 9.08 12.03 -37.88
CA ALA A 138 8.24 11.29 -38.83
C ALA A 138 9.00 10.22 -39.65
N ASP A 139 10.34 10.14 -39.58
CA ASP A 139 11.11 9.15 -40.34
C ASP A 139 10.88 7.73 -39.79
N ARG A 140 10.64 6.77 -40.70
CA ARG A 140 10.40 5.37 -40.34
C ARG A 140 11.61 4.71 -39.65
N ALA A 141 12.82 5.25 -39.81
CA ALA A 141 14.03 4.73 -39.16
C ALA A 141 13.87 4.64 -37.64
N TRP A 142 13.11 5.54 -37.00
CA TRP A 142 12.80 5.50 -35.57
C TRP A 142 11.93 4.29 -35.15
N SER A 143 11.23 3.64 -36.09
CA SER A 143 10.32 2.50 -35.85
C SER A 143 10.92 1.12 -36.13
N VAL A 144 11.92 1.03 -37.01
CA VAL A 144 12.51 -0.25 -37.46
C VAL A 144 13.42 -0.89 -36.41
N ASP A 145 13.98 -0.10 -35.49
CA ASP A 145 14.83 -0.60 -34.40
C ASP A 145 14.06 -1.03 -33.13
N ARG A 146 12.72 -0.91 -33.14
CA ARG A 146 11.85 -1.27 -31.99
C ARG A 146 11.33 -2.71 -32.00
N THR A 147 11.53 -3.48 -33.08
CA THR A 147 11.20 -4.92 -33.09
C THR A 147 12.33 -5.73 -32.47
N PRO A 148 12.15 -6.36 -31.29
CA PRO A 148 13.13 -7.30 -30.78
C PRO A 148 13.19 -8.50 -31.74
N ARG A 149 14.35 -8.74 -32.34
CA ARG A 149 14.59 -9.98 -33.09
C ARG A 149 14.56 -11.14 -32.09
N HIS A 150 13.44 -11.88 -32.07
CA HIS A 150 13.39 -13.18 -31.40
C HIS A 150 14.42 -14.11 -32.05
N PRO A 151 15.35 -14.71 -31.29
CA PRO A 151 16.09 -15.87 -31.77
C PRO A 151 15.12 -17.05 -31.87
N GLU A 152 15.06 -17.69 -33.03
CA GLU A 152 14.25 -18.89 -33.25
C GLU A 152 14.63 -20.00 -32.27
N ALA A 153 13.62 -20.62 -31.67
CA ALA A 153 13.76 -21.72 -30.72
C ALA A 153 14.18 -23.02 -31.43
N GLY A 154 15.40 -23.48 -31.15
CA GLY A 154 15.86 -24.85 -31.39
C GLY A 154 15.98 -25.60 -30.06
N ALA A 155 15.28 -26.73 -29.96
CA ALA A 155 15.14 -27.56 -28.77
C ALA A 155 16.44 -28.23 -28.27
N ALA A 156 16.65 -28.27 -26.94
CA ALA A 156 17.32 -29.37 -26.23
C ALA A 156 17.16 -29.27 -24.68
N THR A 157 16.45 -30.27 -24.15
CA THR A 157 16.54 -30.97 -22.84
C THR A 157 17.51 -30.51 -21.71
N GLY A 158 16.95 -30.32 -20.50
CA GLY A 158 17.22 -31.14 -19.30
C GLY A 158 18.44 -30.90 -18.39
N GLN A 159 18.13 -30.57 -17.12
CA GLN A 159 18.78 -30.92 -15.82
C GLN A 159 19.81 -29.99 -15.12
N ASP A 160 19.39 -29.64 -13.89
CA ASP A 160 20.06 -29.51 -12.58
C ASP A 160 20.84 -28.24 -12.12
N ALA A 161 20.37 -27.80 -10.94
CA ALA A 161 20.74 -26.79 -9.94
C ALA A 161 22.24 -26.55 -9.60
N ASP A 162 22.61 -25.30 -9.26
CA ASP A 162 22.88 -24.82 -7.87
C ASP A 162 23.23 -23.29 -7.84
N GLY A 163 23.07 -22.62 -6.69
CA GLY A 163 22.91 -21.16 -6.55
C GLY A 163 24.13 -20.22 -6.35
N GLY A 164 23.85 -18.90 -6.31
CA GLY A 164 24.78 -17.79 -5.97
C GLY A 164 24.37 -16.42 -6.57
N PRO A 165 24.62 -15.26 -5.92
CA PRO A 165 23.71 -14.11 -5.90
C PRO A 165 23.86 -13.08 -7.03
N GLU A 166 22.79 -12.31 -7.19
CA GLU A 166 22.54 -11.18 -8.10
C GLU A 166 23.62 -10.08 -8.04
N ALA A 167 24.35 -9.91 -9.14
CA ALA A 167 25.05 -8.68 -9.50
C ALA A 167 25.38 -8.71 -11.00
N ASP A 168 24.48 -8.16 -11.84
CA ASP A 168 24.80 -7.50 -13.13
C ASP A 168 23.52 -7.18 -13.90
N ARG A 169 22.91 -6.03 -13.58
CA ARG A 169 21.89 -5.38 -14.42
C ARG A 169 22.03 -3.87 -14.34
N ALA A 170 23.14 -3.36 -14.88
CA ALA A 170 23.32 -1.94 -15.18
C ALA A 170 24.36 -1.76 -16.30
N ASP A 171 24.12 -2.37 -17.46
CA ASP A 171 24.92 -2.07 -18.65
C ASP A 171 24.11 -2.34 -19.93
N ARG A 172 23.11 -1.51 -20.20
CA ARG A 172 22.38 -1.50 -21.49
C ARG A 172 21.88 -0.09 -21.83
N MET A 173 22.78 0.71 -22.40
CA MET A 173 22.46 1.64 -23.50
C MET A 173 23.71 1.86 -24.36
N GLY A 174 24.14 0.78 -24.99
CA GLY A 174 24.93 0.76 -26.22
C GLY A 174 24.47 -0.48 -26.95
N GLY A 175 23.80 -0.33 -28.09
CA GLY A 175 23.27 -1.47 -28.84
C GLY A 175 24.40 -2.42 -29.24
N CYS A 176 24.38 -3.63 -28.72
CA CYS A 176 25.24 -4.71 -29.20
C CYS A 176 24.37 -5.95 -29.42
N GLY A 177 24.40 -6.47 -30.65
CA GLY A 177 23.89 -7.80 -30.97
C GLY A 177 24.68 -8.90 -30.24
N PRO A 178 24.39 -10.18 -30.50
CA PRO A 178 25.09 -11.28 -29.85
C PRO A 178 26.61 -11.17 -30.07
N ALA A 179 27.37 -11.40 -29.01
CA ALA A 179 28.83 -11.21 -28.96
C ALA A 179 29.54 -11.90 -30.14
N PRO A 180 30.37 -11.17 -30.92
CA PRO A 180 31.32 -11.80 -31.82
C PRO A 180 32.45 -12.44 -31.00
N GLU A 181 33.07 -13.47 -31.58
CA GLU A 181 34.28 -14.14 -31.06
C GLU A 181 35.39 -13.16 -30.64
N PRO A 182 36.39 -13.58 -29.82
CA PRO A 182 37.37 -12.67 -29.21
C PRO A 182 38.30 -12.06 -30.28
N GLY A 183 37.86 -10.94 -30.86
CA GLY A 183 38.64 -10.00 -31.66
C GLY A 183 39.36 -8.98 -30.77
N ALA A 184 40.33 -8.27 -31.37
CA ALA A 184 41.22 -7.32 -30.70
C ALA A 184 40.51 -6.36 -29.71
N PRO A 185 41.14 -5.99 -28.57
CA PRO A 185 40.54 -5.09 -27.59
C PRO A 185 40.18 -3.75 -28.22
N SER A 186 38.95 -3.28 -27.99
CA SER A 186 38.47 -1.98 -28.48
C SER A 186 39.32 -0.84 -27.92
N LEU A 187 39.44 0.28 -28.64
CA LEU A 187 40.21 1.44 -28.21
C LEU A 187 39.64 2.04 -26.92
N ALA A 188 38.32 2.12 -26.77
CA ALA A 188 37.68 2.55 -25.52
C ALA A 188 37.93 1.54 -24.39
N GLY A 189 37.98 0.23 -24.68
CA GLY A 189 38.37 -0.80 -23.73
C GLY A 189 39.81 -0.64 -23.25
N ALA A 190 40.74 -0.39 -24.16
CA ALA A 190 42.14 -0.14 -23.86
C ALA A 190 42.32 1.16 -23.05
N LEU A 191 41.64 2.24 -23.43
CA LEU A 191 41.65 3.52 -22.70
C LEU A 191 41.06 3.35 -21.30
N ARG A 192 39.92 2.67 -21.15
CA ARG A 192 39.32 2.35 -19.85
C ARG A 192 40.24 1.51 -18.96
N SER A 193 41.01 0.58 -19.55
CA SER A 193 41.93 -0.29 -18.80
C SER A 193 43.23 0.40 -18.35
N ARG A 194 43.71 1.41 -19.09
CA ARG A 194 44.90 2.20 -18.73
C ARG A 194 44.59 3.34 -17.78
N LEU A 195 43.36 3.85 -17.84
CA LEU A 195 42.83 4.76 -16.84
C LEU A 195 42.48 3.91 -15.61
N THR A 196 42.78 4.41 -14.41
CA THR A 196 42.44 3.71 -13.16
C THR A 196 40.93 3.80 -12.90
N GLY A 197 40.14 3.10 -13.72
CA GLY A 197 38.68 3.24 -13.80
C GLY A 197 37.91 2.32 -12.84
N ARG A 198 36.77 2.82 -12.37
CA ARG A 198 35.77 2.07 -11.58
C ARG A 198 34.68 1.52 -12.50
N PRO A 199 33.97 0.45 -12.11
CA PRO A 199 32.75 0.04 -12.80
C PRO A 199 31.74 1.20 -12.82
N GLY A 200 31.31 1.63 -14.01
CA GLY A 200 30.27 2.67 -14.18
C GLY A 200 30.73 4.13 -14.31
N GLU A 201 32.03 4.45 -14.32
CA GLU A 201 32.51 5.75 -14.83
C GLU A 201 32.66 5.68 -16.36
N ASP A 202 31.93 6.55 -17.09
CA ASP A 202 32.05 6.62 -18.55
C ASP A 202 33.32 7.39 -18.97
N LEU A 203 33.82 7.05 -20.16
CA LEU A 203 34.97 7.68 -20.82
C LEU A 203 34.84 9.21 -20.86
N TRP A 204 33.63 9.74 -21.03
CA TRP A 204 33.34 11.18 -21.03
C TRP A 204 33.68 11.85 -19.70
N ASP A 205 33.21 11.30 -18.58
CA ASP A 205 33.39 11.89 -17.25
C ASP A 205 34.88 12.03 -16.92
N ARG A 206 35.71 11.08 -17.38
CA ARG A 206 37.15 11.06 -17.11
C ARG A 206 37.95 11.96 -18.05
N LEU A 207 37.69 11.92 -19.35
CA LEU A 207 38.48 12.64 -20.35
C LEU A 207 38.06 14.10 -20.49
N VAL A 208 36.79 14.42 -20.25
CA VAL A 208 36.22 15.75 -20.47
C VAL A 208 35.95 16.45 -19.14
N GLU A 209 35.07 15.91 -18.29
CA GLU A 209 34.61 16.61 -17.08
C GLU A 209 35.69 16.69 -15.99
N ALA A 210 36.36 15.58 -15.66
CA ALA A 210 37.37 15.56 -14.60
C ALA A 210 38.63 16.36 -14.94
N ALA A 211 38.94 16.51 -16.23
CA ALA A 211 40.09 17.28 -16.72
C ALA A 211 39.75 18.76 -17.00
N ALA A 212 38.47 19.15 -16.94
CA ALA A 212 38.04 20.49 -17.29
C ALA A 212 38.53 21.61 -16.35
N PRO A 213 38.61 21.43 -15.02
CA PRO A 213 39.05 22.50 -14.13
C PRO A 213 40.45 23.00 -14.48
N GLY A 214 40.58 24.31 -14.76
CA GLY A 214 41.82 24.96 -15.18
C GLY A 214 42.19 24.80 -16.67
N SER A 215 41.40 24.05 -17.45
CA SER A 215 41.66 23.84 -18.89
C SER A 215 41.02 24.94 -19.75
N PRO A 216 41.68 25.40 -20.83
CA PRO A 216 41.09 26.38 -21.74
C PRO A 216 39.95 25.77 -22.57
N PRO A 217 38.96 26.56 -23.05
CA PRO A 217 37.81 26.06 -23.80
C PRO A 217 38.16 25.16 -24.98
N GLU A 218 39.19 25.52 -25.77
CA GLU A 218 39.61 24.71 -26.93
C GLU A 218 40.17 23.34 -26.53
N ALA A 219 40.78 23.20 -25.34
CA ALA A 219 41.23 21.90 -24.84
C ALA A 219 40.03 20.99 -24.51
N LEU A 220 38.97 21.54 -23.89
CA LEU A 220 37.72 20.80 -23.67
C LEU A 220 37.08 20.36 -24.99
N ARG A 221 37.00 21.26 -25.97
CA ARG A 221 36.49 20.95 -27.31
C ARG A 221 37.26 19.79 -27.95
N ARG A 222 38.60 19.82 -27.91
CA ARG A 222 39.45 18.74 -28.41
C ARG A 222 39.23 17.42 -27.68
N ALA A 223 39.11 17.45 -26.35
CA ALA A 223 38.85 16.26 -25.55
C ALA A 223 37.49 15.63 -25.88
N ALA A 224 36.45 16.43 -26.04
CA ALA A 224 35.11 15.97 -26.41
C ALA A 224 35.08 15.34 -27.82
N LEU A 225 35.72 15.98 -28.80
CA LEU A 225 35.85 15.44 -30.16
C LEU A 225 36.66 14.13 -30.19
N LEU A 226 37.71 14.04 -29.38
CA LEU A 226 38.50 12.82 -29.23
C LEU A 226 37.67 11.67 -28.66
N ALA A 227 36.90 11.93 -27.60
CA ALA A 227 36.03 10.93 -26.99
C ALA A 227 34.98 10.41 -28.00
N GLY A 228 34.34 11.31 -28.73
CA GLY A 228 33.40 10.97 -29.80
C GLY A 228 34.01 10.15 -30.94
N TRP A 229 35.21 10.54 -31.41
CA TRP A 229 35.95 9.78 -32.41
C TRP A 229 36.29 8.36 -31.93
N ALA A 230 36.75 8.21 -30.68
CA ALA A 230 37.10 6.90 -30.13
C ALA A 230 35.89 5.96 -30.07
N LEU A 231 34.73 6.46 -29.63
CA LEU A 231 33.47 5.68 -29.61
C LEU A 231 33.03 5.26 -31.01
N ARG A 232 33.14 6.16 -31.99
CA ARG A 232 32.78 5.87 -33.38
C ARG A 232 33.74 4.89 -34.06
N ALA A 233 35.04 5.01 -33.76
CA ALA A 233 36.06 4.08 -34.23
C ALA A 233 35.80 2.67 -33.71
N ASP A 234 35.45 2.53 -32.43
CA ASP A 234 35.07 1.25 -31.83
C ASP A 234 33.82 0.64 -32.46
N ALA A 235 32.77 1.44 -32.70
CA ALA A 235 31.57 0.97 -33.40
C ALA A 235 31.91 0.47 -34.82
N THR A 236 32.78 1.19 -35.54
CA THR A 236 33.24 0.79 -36.87
C THR A 236 34.03 -0.52 -36.82
N ALA A 237 34.88 -0.71 -35.80
CA ALA A 237 35.68 -1.91 -35.61
C ALA A 237 34.86 -3.13 -35.12
N SER A 238 33.74 -2.90 -34.41
CA SER A 238 32.99 -3.94 -33.69
C SER A 238 31.69 -4.39 -34.39
N GLY A 239 31.53 -4.12 -35.69
CA GLY A 239 30.35 -4.53 -36.46
C GLY A 239 29.72 -3.44 -37.35
N GLY A 240 30.29 -2.23 -37.36
CA GLY A 240 29.80 -1.10 -38.15
C GLY A 240 28.93 -0.14 -37.33
N VAL A 241 28.75 1.09 -37.85
CA VAL A 241 27.87 2.10 -37.24
C VAL A 241 26.40 1.71 -37.49
N PRO A 242 25.50 1.82 -36.50
CA PRO A 242 24.08 1.50 -36.67
C PRO A 242 23.42 2.25 -37.83
N GLU A 243 22.47 1.60 -38.52
CA GLU A 243 21.81 2.20 -39.70
C GLU A 243 21.01 3.46 -39.35
N LEU A 244 20.43 3.53 -38.16
CA LEU A 244 19.78 4.75 -37.66
C LEU A 244 20.77 5.92 -37.59
N ASP A 245 21.94 5.71 -36.99
CA ASP A 245 22.98 6.73 -36.87
C ASP A 245 23.52 7.14 -38.24
N LEU A 246 23.70 6.21 -39.18
CA LEU A 246 24.08 6.54 -40.56
C LEU A 246 23.03 7.42 -41.27
N ARG A 247 21.73 7.18 -41.02
CA ARG A 247 20.64 8.04 -41.54
C ARG A 247 20.67 9.43 -40.93
N ARG A 248 20.86 9.51 -39.60
CA ARG A 248 21.03 10.78 -38.88
C ARG A 248 22.24 11.57 -39.40
N GLU A 249 23.39 10.92 -39.54
CA GLU A 249 24.62 11.53 -40.09
C GLU A 249 24.43 12.05 -41.53
N ARG A 250 23.72 11.31 -42.39
CA ARG A 250 23.39 11.76 -43.76
C ARG A 250 22.51 13.01 -43.74
N TRP A 251 21.47 13.01 -42.90
CA TRP A 251 20.58 14.16 -42.75
C TRP A 251 21.31 15.39 -42.22
N MET A 252 22.13 15.22 -41.17
CA MET A 252 22.97 16.30 -40.62
C MET A 252 23.91 16.90 -41.66
N ARG A 253 24.56 16.07 -42.50
CA ARG A 253 25.40 16.55 -43.62
C ARG A 253 24.60 17.34 -44.65
N ALA A 254 23.39 16.90 -44.99
CA ALA A 254 22.54 17.61 -45.94
C ALA A 254 22.10 18.99 -45.39
N CYS A 255 21.73 19.07 -44.10
CA CYS A 255 21.42 20.33 -43.42
C CYS A 255 22.64 21.26 -43.39
N LEU A 256 23.83 20.73 -43.09
CA LEU A 256 25.08 21.50 -43.10
C LEU A 256 25.40 22.04 -44.50
N ALA A 257 25.29 21.20 -45.53
CA ALA A 257 25.54 21.61 -46.92
C ALA A 257 24.55 22.69 -47.36
N ALA A 258 23.27 22.58 -46.98
CA ALA A 258 22.26 23.59 -47.26
C ALA A 258 22.54 24.91 -46.52
N ALA A 259 22.94 24.84 -45.25
CA ALA A 259 23.23 26.02 -44.42
C ALA A 259 24.53 26.76 -44.79
N THR A 260 25.42 26.11 -45.55
CA THR A 260 26.71 26.67 -46.00
C THR A 260 26.77 26.91 -47.51
N ALA A 261 25.66 26.67 -48.23
CA ALA A 261 25.60 26.80 -49.68
C ALA A 261 25.89 28.24 -50.18
N GLY A 262 25.65 29.26 -49.34
CA GLY A 262 25.93 30.67 -49.62
C GLY A 262 27.33 31.13 -49.15
N GLY A 263 28.16 30.24 -48.63
CA GLY A 263 29.48 30.55 -48.07
C GLY A 263 29.47 30.98 -46.60
N GLU A 264 28.35 30.77 -45.91
CA GLU A 264 28.20 31.03 -44.48
C GLU A 264 29.13 30.15 -43.62
N ARG A 265 29.66 30.69 -42.53
CA ARG A 265 30.47 29.93 -41.57
C ARG A 265 29.56 29.24 -40.56
N ALA A 266 29.48 27.91 -40.65
CA ALA A 266 28.67 27.12 -39.73
C ALA A 266 29.45 26.67 -38.48
N ALA A 267 28.82 26.81 -37.31
CA ALA A 267 29.17 26.02 -36.12
C ALA A 267 28.14 24.91 -35.92
N VAL A 268 28.58 23.71 -35.54
CA VAL A 268 27.70 22.55 -35.37
C VAL A 268 27.87 21.98 -33.96
N VAL A 269 26.79 21.97 -33.20
CA VAL A 269 26.69 21.37 -31.86
C VAL A 269 25.94 20.06 -31.99
N VAL A 270 26.68 18.97 -31.87
CA VAL A 270 26.25 17.63 -32.25
C VAL A 270 26.85 16.62 -31.30
N GLY A 271 26.11 15.55 -31.00
CA GLY A 271 26.58 14.40 -30.25
C GLY A 271 27.98 14.00 -30.70
N ALA A 272 28.92 13.92 -29.75
CA ALA A 272 30.33 13.78 -30.09
C ALA A 272 30.61 12.55 -30.99
N PHE A 273 29.80 11.50 -30.86
CA PHE A 273 29.81 10.32 -31.73
C PHE A 273 29.60 10.65 -33.22
N HIS A 274 28.71 11.58 -33.57
CA HIS A 274 28.39 11.94 -34.96
C HIS A 274 29.34 12.98 -35.56
N ALA A 275 30.05 13.76 -34.73
CA ALA A 275 30.96 14.82 -35.20
C ALA A 275 31.97 14.35 -36.29
N PRO A 276 32.62 13.17 -36.19
CA PRO A 276 33.53 12.70 -37.23
C PRO A 276 32.91 12.51 -38.61
N ALA A 277 31.62 12.20 -38.68
CA ALA A 277 30.92 11.99 -39.94
C ALA A 277 30.64 13.30 -40.69
N LEU A 278 30.72 14.44 -40.00
CA LEU A 278 30.49 15.77 -40.57
C LEU A 278 31.77 16.43 -41.11
N ALA A 279 32.95 15.88 -40.78
CA ALA A 279 34.24 16.36 -41.28
C ALA A 279 34.63 15.75 -42.65
N ALA A 280 33.93 14.71 -43.11
CA ALA A 280 34.23 14.05 -44.38
C ALA A 280 33.75 14.91 -45.58
N PRO A 281 34.54 15.05 -46.66
CA PRO A 281 34.13 15.78 -47.84
C PRO A 281 32.93 15.11 -48.52
N VAL A 282 31.90 15.91 -48.84
CA VAL A 282 30.70 15.46 -49.54
C VAL A 282 31.10 14.98 -50.93
N THR A 283 31.04 13.66 -51.17
CA THR A 283 31.56 13.03 -52.40
C THR A 283 30.53 12.86 -53.51
N ALA A 284 29.28 13.30 -53.30
CA ALA A 284 28.25 13.36 -54.34
C ALA A 284 27.24 14.48 -54.04
N PRO A 285 26.63 15.12 -55.06
CA PRO A 285 25.55 16.08 -54.85
C PRO A 285 24.31 15.34 -54.34
N GLU A 286 24.23 15.15 -53.02
CA GLU A 286 23.00 14.71 -52.37
C GLU A 286 21.99 15.85 -52.46
N GLN A 287 20.76 15.54 -52.91
CA GLN A 287 19.71 16.54 -53.09
C GLN A 287 19.47 17.28 -51.76
N PRO A 288 19.66 18.61 -51.72
CA PRO A 288 19.40 19.37 -50.51
C PRO A 288 17.91 19.24 -50.15
N PRO A 289 17.56 19.14 -48.86
CA PRO A 289 16.17 19.32 -48.44
C PRO A 289 15.72 20.70 -48.92
N ALA A 290 14.52 20.78 -49.51
CA ALA A 290 13.99 22.03 -50.05
C ALA A 290 13.98 23.12 -48.95
N PRO A 291 14.46 24.34 -49.24
CA PRO A 291 14.46 25.42 -48.26
C PRO A 291 13.01 25.80 -47.93
N GLY A 292 12.62 25.57 -46.67
CA GLY A 292 11.35 26.06 -46.15
C GLY A 292 10.15 25.13 -46.28
N VAL A 293 10.24 23.88 -45.78
CA VAL A 293 9.04 23.23 -45.25
C VAL A 293 8.63 23.99 -43.98
N ARG A 294 8.01 25.15 -44.17
CA ARG A 294 7.09 25.70 -43.18
C ARG A 294 6.07 24.60 -42.89
N PRO A 295 5.76 24.30 -41.62
CA PRO A 295 4.48 23.66 -41.33
C PRO A 295 3.43 24.48 -42.06
N ALA A 296 2.62 23.84 -42.90
CA ALA A 296 1.62 24.53 -43.68
C ALA A 296 0.83 25.48 -42.75
N ASP A 297 0.93 26.78 -43.01
CA ASP A 297 0.00 27.76 -42.45
C ASP A 297 -1.40 27.22 -42.74
N GLY A 298 -2.18 26.98 -41.68
CA GLY A 298 -3.50 26.38 -41.74
C GLY A 298 -4.55 27.25 -42.43
N ARG A 299 -4.44 27.41 -43.77
CA ARG A 299 -5.52 27.91 -44.64
C ARG A 299 -5.43 27.28 -46.03
N GLY A 300 -5.95 26.06 -46.15
CA GLY A 300 -6.22 25.43 -47.44
C GLY A 300 -6.63 23.96 -47.28
N PRO A 301 -7.91 23.60 -47.43
CA PRO A 301 -8.31 22.20 -47.47
C PRO A 301 -7.95 21.66 -48.85
N GLY A 302 -6.85 20.90 -48.99
CA GLY A 302 -6.50 20.43 -50.34
C GLY A 302 -5.36 19.42 -50.52
N SER A 303 -4.40 19.26 -49.61
CA SER A 303 -3.36 18.23 -49.81
C SER A 303 -2.70 17.80 -48.51
N ALA A 304 -3.40 16.97 -47.73
CA ALA A 304 -2.78 16.16 -46.69
C ALA A 304 -2.52 14.76 -47.30
N ASP A 305 -1.25 14.39 -47.42
CA ASP A 305 -0.86 13.01 -47.69
C ASP A 305 -1.22 12.18 -46.44
N PRO A 306 -2.17 11.23 -46.51
CA PRO A 306 -2.77 10.57 -45.35
C PRO A 306 -1.82 9.58 -44.63
N ALA A 307 -0.56 9.46 -45.07
CA ALA A 307 0.39 8.45 -44.57
C ALA A 307 1.43 8.97 -43.55
N ARG A 308 1.46 10.27 -43.20
CA ARG A 308 2.42 10.81 -42.22
C ARG A 308 1.79 10.97 -40.83
N PRO A 309 2.37 10.38 -39.76
CA PRO A 309 1.88 10.58 -38.40
C PRO A 309 2.05 12.04 -37.99
N VAL A 310 0.96 12.66 -37.51
CA VAL A 310 0.99 14.01 -36.94
C VAL A 310 1.58 13.92 -35.53
N TRP A 311 2.60 14.74 -35.25
CA TRP A 311 3.24 14.84 -33.94
C TRP A 311 2.75 16.09 -33.20
N THR A 312 2.40 15.94 -31.93
CA THR A 312 2.15 17.05 -31.03
C THR A 312 3.42 17.35 -30.25
N THR A 313 3.97 18.55 -30.42
CA THR A 313 5.16 19.01 -29.71
C THR A 313 4.80 20.05 -28.65
N SER A 314 5.52 20.08 -27.52
CA SER A 314 5.28 21.03 -26.43
C SER A 314 6.56 21.37 -25.66
N LEU A 315 6.65 22.59 -25.14
CA LEU A 315 7.68 22.98 -24.17
C LEU A 315 7.07 22.92 -22.76
N ILE A 316 7.55 21.98 -21.94
CA ILE A 316 7.01 21.72 -20.60
C ILE A 316 8.02 22.03 -19.49
N PRO A 317 7.53 22.41 -18.29
CA PRO A 317 8.35 22.39 -17.08
C PRO A 317 8.95 21.00 -16.85
N TYR A 318 10.17 20.95 -16.34
CA TYR A 318 10.84 19.72 -15.95
C TYR A 318 11.47 19.88 -14.55
N THR A 319 12.00 18.80 -13.97
CA THR A 319 12.60 18.82 -12.63
C THR A 319 13.92 18.05 -12.62
N TYR A 320 14.78 18.34 -11.64
CA TYR A 320 16.02 17.58 -11.45
C TYR A 320 15.78 16.12 -11.09
N ALA A 321 14.73 15.82 -10.32
CA ALA A 321 14.37 14.43 -10.01
C ALA A 321 14.04 13.61 -11.27
N LEU A 322 13.39 14.22 -12.28
CA LEU A 322 13.12 13.56 -13.57
C LEU A 322 14.35 13.50 -14.48
N LEU A 323 15.28 14.44 -14.32
CA LEU A 323 16.53 14.50 -15.09
C LEU A 323 17.57 13.48 -14.62
N ASP A 324 17.47 13.05 -13.37
CA ASP A 324 18.38 12.06 -12.81
C ASP A 324 18.27 10.73 -13.54
N GLU A 325 19.41 10.14 -13.87
CA GLU A 325 19.49 8.84 -14.58
C GLU A 325 18.70 7.73 -13.85
N ARG A 326 18.63 7.78 -12.51
CA ARG A 326 17.91 6.77 -11.69
C ARG A 326 16.39 6.84 -11.84
N SER A 327 15.86 7.91 -12.45
CA SER A 327 14.42 8.05 -12.74
C SER A 327 13.90 7.10 -13.83
N GLY A 328 14.82 6.47 -14.57
CA GLY A 328 14.52 5.62 -15.73
C GLY A 328 14.61 6.35 -17.08
N TYR A 329 15.05 7.62 -17.11
CA TYR A 329 15.32 8.33 -18.37
C TYR A 329 16.67 7.87 -18.96
N PRO A 330 16.68 7.22 -20.16
CA PRO A 330 17.88 6.64 -20.76
C PRO A 330 19.07 7.58 -20.97
N ALA A 331 18.80 8.87 -21.21
CA ALA A 331 19.82 9.90 -21.43
C ALA A 331 19.95 10.86 -20.23
N GLY A 332 19.50 10.43 -19.04
CA GLY A 332 19.61 11.21 -17.81
C GLY A 332 21.06 11.42 -17.37
N ILE A 333 21.24 12.33 -16.41
CA ILE A 333 22.55 12.59 -15.80
C ILE A 333 22.49 12.34 -14.30
N ARG A 334 23.51 11.70 -13.72
CA ARG A 334 23.56 11.52 -12.28
C ARG A 334 23.80 12.83 -11.55
N ASP A 335 23.11 12.96 -10.43
CA ASP A 335 23.36 13.99 -9.43
C ASP A 335 23.24 15.42 -10.05
N PRO A 336 22.10 15.80 -10.66
CA PRO A 336 21.95 17.04 -11.44
C PRO A 336 22.21 18.35 -10.66
N GLU A 337 21.96 18.42 -9.36
CA GLU A 337 22.33 19.58 -8.54
C GLU A 337 23.86 19.70 -8.43
N TRP A 338 24.59 18.58 -8.33
CA TRP A 338 26.06 18.59 -8.42
C TRP A 338 26.52 19.13 -9.77
N GLN A 339 25.90 18.71 -10.87
CA GLN A 339 26.24 19.21 -12.21
C GLN A 339 25.99 20.72 -12.35
N HIS A 340 24.93 21.24 -11.73
CA HIS A 340 24.66 22.67 -11.68
C HIS A 340 25.73 23.45 -10.89
N LEU A 341 26.26 22.86 -9.80
CA LEU A 341 27.37 23.45 -9.06
C LEU A 341 28.67 23.45 -9.89
N VAL A 342 28.94 22.39 -10.66
CA VAL A 342 30.09 22.34 -11.59
C VAL A 342 29.97 23.40 -12.67
N LEU A 343 28.78 23.57 -13.26
CA LEU A 343 28.49 24.65 -14.21
C LEU A 343 28.78 26.03 -13.60
N GLY A 344 28.33 26.26 -12.36
CA GLY A 344 28.56 27.52 -11.64
C GLY A 344 30.03 27.79 -11.31
N ALA A 345 30.85 26.75 -11.16
CA ALA A 345 32.30 26.88 -11.01
C ALA A 345 32.99 27.28 -12.33
N ALA A 346 32.34 27.07 -13.48
CA ALA A 346 32.79 27.51 -14.81
C ALA A 346 34.27 27.16 -15.13
N GLY A 347 34.73 25.99 -14.69
CA GLY A 347 36.10 25.52 -14.88
C GLY A 347 37.14 26.08 -13.90
N ASP A 348 36.75 26.87 -12.89
CA ASP A 348 37.65 27.32 -11.81
C ASP A 348 37.84 26.21 -10.75
N PRO A 349 39.07 25.69 -10.55
CA PRO A 349 39.37 24.69 -9.52
C PRO A 349 39.04 25.15 -8.09
N ALA A 350 39.20 26.44 -7.77
CA ALA A 350 38.95 26.98 -6.44
C ALA A 350 37.44 27.02 -6.15
N ALA A 351 36.65 27.54 -7.09
CA ALA A 351 35.18 27.54 -6.99
C ALA A 351 34.59 26.11 -6.90
N LEU A 352 35.17 25.14 -7.62
CA LEU A 352 34.75 23.75 -7.54
C LEU A 352 35.05 23.13 -6.16
N THR A 353 36.21 23.45 -5.57
CA THR A 353 36.56 23.02 -4.20
C THR A 353 35.59 23.60 -3.17
N GLU A 354 35.18 24.86 -3.34
CA GLU A 354 34.19 25.49 -2.48
C GLU A 354 32.80 24.84 -2.65
N ALA A 355 32.39 24.53 -3.88
CA ALA A 355 31.16 23.81 -4.17
C ALA A 355 31.12 22.42 -3.54
N LEU A 356 32.24 21.67 -3.61
CA LEU A 356 32.41 20.38 -2.94
C LEU A 356 32.22 20.51 -1.43
N THR A 357 32.87 21.51 -0.82
CA THR A 357 32.77 21.76 0.63
C THR A 357 31.32 22.07 1.03
N ARG A 358 30.61 22.92 0.24
CA ARG A 358 29.20 23.22 0.48
C ARG A 358 28.31 21.97 0.36
N ALA A 359 28.56 21.12 -0.63
CA ALA A 359 27.82 19.87 -0.80
C ALA A 359 28.04 18.93 0.40
N ALA A 360 29.29 18.76 0.86
CA ALA A 360 29.61 17.96 2.05
C ALA A 360 28.88 18.48 3.31
N VAL A 361 28.87 19.80 3.54
CA VAL A 361 28.14 20.41 4.67
C VAL A 361 26.64 20.14 4.59
N ARG A 362 26.04 20.27 3.39
CA ARG A 362 24.61 19.97 3.18
C ARG A 362 24.29 18.50 3.42
N ILE A 363 25.14 17.58 2.96
CA ILE A 363 24.96 16.13 3.20
C ILE A 363 24.99 15.83 4.69
N CYS A 364 25.97 16.36 5.44
CA CYS A 364 26.03 16.18 6.89
C CYS A 364 24.80 16.78 7.60
N ALA A 365 24.27 17.91 7.12
CA ALA A 365 23.06 18.51 7.66
C ALA A 365 21.80 17.66 7.41
N GLU A 366 21.65 17.10 6.22
CA GLU A 366 20.53 16.19 5.90
C GLU A 366 20.63 14.86 6.64
N LEU A 367 21.83 14.31 6.80
CA LEU A 367 22.04 13.10 7.59
C LEU A 367 21.61 13.29 9.05
N ARG A 368 21.87 14.48 9.63
CA ARG A 368 21.34 14.86 10.95
C ARG A 368 19.82 14.94 10.99
N ALA A 369 19.19 15.50 9.96
CA ALA A 369 17.74 15.59 9.88
C ALA A 369 17.07 14.19 9.83
N LEU A 370 17.78 13.18 9.30
CA LEU A 370 17.37 11.78 9.29
C LEU A 370 17.65 11.05 10.63
N GLY A 371 18.03 11.76 11.69
CA GLY A 371 18.29 11.18 13.02
C GLY A 371 19.68 10.60 13.21
N HIS A 372 20.60 10.78 12.25
CA HIS A 372 21.97 10.26 12.35
C HIS A 372 22.98 11.37 12.71
N PRO A 373 23.81 11.21 13.75
CA PRO A 373 24.76 12.25 14.16
C PRO A 373 25.84 12.48 13.10
N SER A 374 25.97 13.74 12.66
CA SER A 374 27.05 14.20 11.78
C SER A 374 27.35 15.69 12.00
N GLY A 375 28.58 16.12 11.81
CA GLY A 375 29.01 17.49 12.13
C GLY A 375 30.02 18.11 11.16
N PRO A 376 30.47 19.34 11.44
CA PRO A 376 31.46 20.05 10.64
C PRO A 376 32.81 19.31 10.51
N ALA A 377 33.17 18.49 11.50
CA ALA A 377 34.36 17.65 11.46
C ALA A 377 34.29 16.64 10.30
N ASP A 378 33.13 15.99 10.12
CA ASP A 378 32.91 15.05 9.02
C ASP A 378 32.96 15.77 7.67
N ALA A 379 32.32 16.93 7.56
CA ALA A 379 32.34 17.73 6.32
C ALA A 379 33.76 18.17 5.94
N ARG A 380 34.58 18.55 6.93
CA ARG A 380 36.01 18.87 6.73
C ARG A 380 36.78 17.64 6.25
N GLU A 381 36.52 16.49 6.85
CA GLU A 381 37.20 15.24 6.50
C GLU A 381 36.79 14.74 5.10
N ILE A 382 35.52 14.84 4.73
CA ILE A 382 35.03 14.58 3.36
C ILE A 382 35.77 15.46 2.36
N SER A 383 35.84 16.76 2.63
CA SER A 383 36.49 17.73 1.74
C SER A 383 37.99 17.47 1.59
N ARG A 384 38.66 17.13 2.71
CA ARG A 384 40.08 16.75 2.72
C ARG A 384 40.31 15.48 1.89
N LEU A 385 39.56 14.42 2.18
CA LEU A 385 39.70 13.11 1.53
C LEU A 385 39.41 13.19 0.03
N ALA A 386 38.36 13.90 -0.38
CA ALA A 386 38.07 14.11 -1.80
C ALA A 386 39.24 14.82 -2.51
N GLY A 387 39.83 15.84 -1.88
CA GLY A 387 41.02 16.52 -2.39
C GLY A 387 42.27 15.63 -2.47
N ASP A 388 42.47 14.75 -1.49
CA ASP A 388 43.56 13.77 -1.51
C ASP A 388 43.37 12.73 -2.63
N LEU A 389 42.14 12.24 -2.82
CA LEU A 389 41.79 11.32 -3.90
C LEU A 389 42.05 11.96 -5.27
N ALA A 390 41.70 13.23 -5.45
CA ALA A 390 41.98 13.97 -6.67
C ALA A 390 43.49 14.05 -6.96
N ARG A 391 44.31 14.38 -5.94
CA ARG A 391 45.77 14.43 -6.05
C ARG A 391 46.37 13.07 -6.40
N LEU A 392 45.93 12.01 -5.73
CA LEU A 392 46.37 10.64 -6.01
C LEU A 392 46.03 10.19 -7.44
N ARG A 393 44.94 10.73 -7.99
CA ARG A 393 44.45 10.43 -9.35
C ARG A 393 45.01 11.38 -10.42
N GLY A 394 45.85 12.34 -10.05
CA GLY A 394 46.40 13.33 -10.98
C GLY A 394 45.35 14.28 -11.56
N LEU A 395 44.23 14.48 -10.86
CA LEU A 395 43.15 15.38 -11.30
C LEU A 395 43.42 16.82 -10.84
N PRO A 396 43.03 17.84 -11.63
CA PRO A 396 43.22 19.25 -11.27
C PRO A 396 42.37 19.68 -10.08
N ALA A 397 41.21 19.04 -9.88
CA ALA A 397 40.33 19.25 -8.74
C ALA A 397 39.50 17.99 -8.48
N ALA A 398 38.88 17.91 -7.29
CA ALA A 398 38.01 16.80 -6.92
C ALA A 398 36.65 16.92 -7.62
N GLY A 399 36.25 15.86 -8.33
CA GLY A 399 34.98 15.78 -9.03
C GLY A 399 33.91 15.02 -8.25
N ARG A 400 32.85 14.61 -8.97
CA ARG A 400 31.73 13.84 -8.41
C ARG A 400 32.18 12.53 -7.77
N GLY A 401 33.05 11.78 -8.47
CA GLY A 401 33.54 10.47 -8.02
C GLY A 401 34.33 10.55 -6.72
N GLU A 402 35.20 11.56 -6.58
CA GLU A 402 35.96 11.83 -5.36
C GLU A 402 35.04 12.21 -4.19
N LEU A 403 34.03 13.04 -4.44
CA LEU A 403 33.05 13.42 -3.41
C LEU A 403 32.25 12.21 -2.92
N VAL A 404 31.68 11.41 -3.84
CA VAL A 404 30.86 10.24 -3.49
C VAL A 404 31.67 9.25 -2.65
N GLU A 405 32.90 8.96 -3.06
CA GLU A 405 33.78 8.06 -2.32
C GLU A 405 34.16 8.60 -0.95
N ALA A 406 34.47 9.90 -0.86
CA ALA A 406 34.82 10.52 0.40
C ALA A 406 33.63 10.48 1.38
N VAL A 407 32.41 10.76 0.89
CA VAL A 407 31.18 10.67 1.70
C VAL A 407 30.93 9.24 2.18
N GLN A 408 31.04 8.25 1.28
CA GLN A 408 30.87 6.84 1.64
C GLN A 408 31.92 6.40 2.68
N THR A 409 33.17 6.80 2.49
CA THR A 409 34.28 6.44 3.39
C THR A 409 34.09 7.06 4.78
N VAL A 410 33.79 8.36 4.83
CA VAL A 410 33.71 9.11 6.09
C VAL A 410 32.41 8.83 6.84
N LEU A 411 31.26 8.78 6.15
CA LEU A 411 29.94 8.69 6.79
C LEU A 411 29.35 7.28 6.85
N ALA A 412 29.59 6.44 5.83
CA ALA A 412 29.04 5.08 5.79
C ALA A 412 30.02 4.02 6.32
N GLN A 413 31.34 4.29 6.33
CA GLN A 413 32.37 3.45 6.95
C GLN A 413 32.36 1.97 6.49
N GLY A 414 31.85 1.69 5.28
CA GLY A 414 31.76 0.34 4.74
C GLY A 414 30.54 -0.49 5.19
N GLU A 415 29.58 0.11 5.89
CA GLU A 415 28.32 -0.54 6.28
C GLU A 415 27.22 -0.27 5.21
N PRO A 416 26.85 -1.26 4.37
CA PRO A 416 25.88 -1.04 3.29
C PRO A 416 24.43 -0.96 3.78
N TYR A 417 24.13 -1.55 4.95
CA TYR A 417 22.80 -1.54 5.56
C TYR A 417 22.74 -0.53 6.72
N GLY A 418 21.54 -0.15 7.15
CA GLY A 418 21.38 0.84 8.23
C GLY A 418 21.87 2.24 7.84
N ARG A 419 22.96 2.71 8.45
CA ARG A 419 23.53 4.05 8.25
C ARG A 419 23.91 4.33 6.79
N GLY A 420 24.38 3.32 6.06
CA GLY A 420 24.67 3.43 4.62
C GLY A 420 23.46 3.87 3.79
N ARG A 421 22.26 3.39 4.11
CA ARG A 421 21.01 3.82 3.44
C ARG A 421 20.64 5.26 3.77
N ALA A 422 20.82 5.69 5.02
CA ALA A 422 20.58 7.08 5.40
C ALA A 422 21.56 8.04 4.71
N VAL A 423 22.84 7.64 4.57
CA VAL A 423 23.84 8.39 3.80
C VAL A 423 23.44 8.47 2.33
N ALA A 424 23.02 7.35 1.72
CA ALA A 424 22.55 7.34 0.34
C ALA A 424 21.35 8.28 0.13
N ARG A 425 20.34 8.24 1.03
CA ARG A 425 19.17 9.13 1.00
C ARG A 425 19.54 10.60 1.18
N ALA A 426 20.49 10.91 2.06
CA ALA A 426 21.01 12.27 2.26
C ALA A 426 21.76 12.76 1.01
N MET A 427 22.59 11.90 0.41
CA MET A 427 23.29 12.19 -0.85
C MET A 427 22.31 12.42 -1.98
N GLU A 428 21.30 11.58 -2.15
CA GLU A 428 20.27 11.73 -3.18
C GLU A 428 19.57 13.08 -3.06
N LYS A 429 19.07 13.43 -1.86
CA LYS A 429 18.39 14.71 -1.64
C LYS A 429 19.27 15.93 -1.96
N VAL A 430 20.56 15.89 -1.60
CA VAL A 430 21.48 17.02 -1.80
C VAL A 430 22.03 17.10 -3.22
N LEU A 431 22.42 15.96 -3.79
CA LEU A 431 23.12 15.88 -5.07
C LEU A 431 22.16 15.83 -6.26
N VAL A 432 20.93 15.32 -6.10
CA VAL A 432 19.87 15.43 -7.12
C VAL A 432 19.19 16.80 -7.01
N GLY A 433 18.83 17.23 -5.80
CA GLY A 433 18.15 18.51 -5.56
C GLY A 433 16.70 18.54 -6.04
N ALA A 434 16.01 19.65 -5.76
CA ALA A 434 14.56 19.81 -5.98
C ALA A 434 14.22 20.94 -6.98
N ARG A 435 15.17 21.33 -7.83
CA ARG A 435 14.97 22.43 -8.78
C ARG A 435 13.93 22.04 -9.84
N THR A 436 13.06 23.00 -10.12
CA THR A 436 11.98 22.90 -11.11
C THR A 436 12.09 24.08 -12.05
N GLY A 437 12.07 23.83 -13.36
CA GLY A 437 12.11 24.88 -14.36
C GLY A 437 10.72 25.37 -14.74
N ARG A 438 10.69 26.42 -15.57
CA ARG A 438 9.45 27.04 -16.06
C ARG A 438 9.67 27.63 -17.46
N PRO A 439 8.77 27.38 -18.42
CA PRO A 439 8.74 28.11 -19.69
C PRO A 439 8.49 29.61 -19.48
N ALA A 440 8.87 30.43 -20.46
CA ALA A 440 8.55 31.86 -20.47
C ALA A 440 7.01 32.09 -20.43
N PRO A 441 6.52 33.16 -19.76
CA PRO A 441 5.08 33.42 -19.63
C PRO A 441 4.32 33.55 -20.95
N GLY A 442 4.99 34.01 -22.02
CA GLY A 442 4.41 34.14 -23.36
C GLY A 442 4.50 32.89 -24.23
N ALA A 443 5.13 31.81 -23.76
CA ALA A 443 5.30 30.59 -24.54
C ALA A 443 3.93 29.99 -24.93
N PRO A 444 3.78 29.43 -26.13
CA PRO A 444 2.53 28.82 -26.57
C PRO A 444 2.03 27.81 -25.54
N ARG A 445 0.75 27.92 -25.15
CA ARG A 445 0.11 26.94 -24.27
C ARG A 445 0.23 25.57 -24.94
N SER A 446 1.01 24.69 -24.35
CA SER A 446 1.27 23.34 -24.86
C SER A 446 1.51 22.40 -23.67
N GLY A 447 1.12 21.14 -23.78
CA GLY A 447 1.13 20.16 -22.69
C GLY A 447 -0.27 19.80 -22.19
N LEU A 448 -0.39 19.41 -20.91
CA LEU A 448 -1.59 18.79 -20.35
C LEU A 448 -2.86 19.68 -20.42
N GLY A 449 -2.72 20.98 -20.18
CA GLY A 449 -3.87 21.91 -20.16
C GLY A 449 -4.66 21.91 -21.48
N PRO A 450 -4.03 22.26 -22.62
CA PRO A 450 -4.67 22.19 -23.93
C PRO A 450 -5.16 20.78 -24.32
N ALA A 451 -4.42 19.72 -23.94
CA ALA A 451 -4.85 18.35 -24.20
C ALA A 451 -6.15 18.00 -23.47
N VAL A 452 -6.28 18.39 -22.20
CA VAL A 452 -7.52 18.25 -21.42
C VAL A 452 -8.63 19.09 -22.01
N GLU A 453 -8.38 20.36 -22.36
CA GLU A 453 -9.39 21.22 -22.98
C GLU A 453 -9.93 20.61 -24.30
N ALA A 454 -9.04 20.03 -25.12
CA ALA A 454 -9.42 19.35 -26.36
C ALA A 454 -10.25 18.08 -26.10
N GLU A 455 -9.84 17.23 -25.14
CA GLU A 455 -10.61 16.04 -24.76
C GLU A 455 -11.98 16.41 -24.14
N LEU A 456 -12.05 17.43 -23.29
CA LEU A 456 -13.30 17.93 -22.71
C LEU A 456 -14.26 18.41 -23.80
N ALA A 457 -13.75 19.15 -24.80
CA ALA A 457 -14.54 19.59 -25.94
C ALA A 457 -15.05 18.41 -26.77
N ALA A 458 -14.20 17.42 -27.06
CA ALA A 458 -14.56 16.22 -27.81
C ALA A 458 -15.63 15.37 -27.08
N LEU A 459 -15.57 15.31 -25.74
CA LEU A 459 -16.50 14.54 -24.90
C LEU A 459 -17.76 15.33 -24.48
N GLY A 460 -17.87 16.60 -24.90
CA GLY A 460 -18.99 17.49 -24.58
C GLY A 460 -19.11 17.82 -23.08
N LEU A 461 -17.98 17.95 -22.40
CA LEU A 461 -17.87 18.28 -20.98
C LEU A 461 -17.59 19.79 -20.78
N PRO A 462 -17.93 20.38 -19.61
CA PRO A 462 -17.68 21.81 -19.35
C PRO A 462 -16.20 22.19 -19.42
N GLY A 463 -15.87 23.12 -20.34
CA GLY A 463 -14.54 23.70 -20.51
C GLY A 463 -14.41 25.12 -19.93
N PRO A 464 -13.28 25.81 -20.17
CA PRO A 464 -13.00 27.14 -19.61
C PRO A 464 -14.01 28.23 -20.00
N ASP A 465 -14.63 28.12 -21.17
CA ASP A 465 -15.61 29.10 -21.66
C ASP A 465 -17.04 28.87 -21.15
N ALA A 466 -17.27 27.80 -20.37
CA ALA A 466 -18.60 27.44 -19.84
C ALA A 466 -19.02 28.28 -18.60
N GLY A 467 -18.32 29.38 -18.32
CA GLY A 467 -18.48 30.22 -17.12
C GLY A 467 -19.74 31.08 -17.11
N GLY A 468 -20.90 30.47 -16.91
CA GLY A 468 -22.12 31.13 -16.42
C GLY A 468 -22.55 30.55 -15.05
N PRO A 469 -23.50 31.19 -14.31
CA PRO A 469 -23.88 30.84 -12.93
C PRO A 469 -24.60 29.48 -12.72
N GLY A 470 -24.36 28.48 -13.59
CA GLY A 470 -24.89 27.12 -13.51
C GLY A 470 -23.81 26.05 -13.75
N GLY A 471 -22.57 26.31 -13.31
CA GLY A 471 -21.35 25.62 -13.74
C GLY A 471 -21.06 24.21 -13.19
N ALA A 472 -21.97 23.61 -12.43
CA ALA A 472 -21.87 22.21 -12.01
C ALA A 472 -22.84 21.36 -12.83
N ARG A 473 -22.34 20.28 -13.43
CA ARG A 473 -23.14 19.35 -14.23
C ARG A 473 -23.11 17.97 -13.58
N ASP A 474 -24.28 17.48 -13.23
CA ASP A 474 -24.48 16.08 -12.83
C ASP A 474 -24.50 15.19 -14.08
N LEU A 475 -23.67 14.15 -14.06
CA LEU A 475 -23.54 13.14 -15.10
C LEU A 475 -23.85 11.78 -14.50
N ARG A 476 -24.63 10.99 -15.25
CA ARG A 476 -24.78 9.55 -15.02
C ARG A 476 -24.21 8.84 -16.24
N LEU A 477 -23.19 8.03 -16.05
CA LEU A 477 -22.44 7.38 -17.13
C LEU A 477 -22.68 5.87 -17.12
N ASP A 478 -22.73 5.27 -18.31
CA ASP A 478 -22.80 3.82 -18.54
C ASP A 478 -21.61 3.40 -19.41
N PRO A 479 -20.40 3.31 -18.84
CA PRO A 479 -19.15 3.20 -19.58
C PRO A 479 -18.96 1.83 -20.27
N LEU A 480 -19.71 0.80 -19.88
CA LEU A 480 -19.64 -0.52 -20.51
C LEU A 480 -20.53 -0.63 -21.76
N ARG A 481 -21.46 0.32 -21.97
CA ARG A 481 -22.38 0.32 -23.12
C ARG A 481 -22.14 1.43 -24.13
N SER A 482 -21.47 2.51 -23.73
CA SER A 482 -21.32 3.73 -24.53
C SER A 482 -19.85 4.13 -24.60
N GLU A 483 -19.25 4.08 -25.79
CA GLU A 483 -17.87 4.54 -26.07
C GLU A 483 -17.65 6.00 -25.64
N LEU A 484 -18.68 6.82 -25.77
CA LEU A 484 -18.61 8.23 -25.37
C LEU A 484 -18.57 8.35 -23.83
N ASP A 485 -19.39 7.58 -23.12
CA ASP A 485 -19.39 7.58 -21.66
C ASP A 485 -18.17 6.87 -21.07
N LEU A 486 -17.60 5.90 -21.81
CA LEU A 486 -16.29 5.33 -21.52
C LEU A 486 -15.20 6.41 -21.58
N GLY A 487 -15.16 7.20 -22.66
CA GLY A 487 -14.22 8.31 -22.80
C GLY A 487 -14.36 9.34 -21.67
N ARG A 488 -15.60 9.64 -21.26
CA ARG A 488 -15.88 10.50 -20.09
C ARG A 488 -15.37 9.88 -18.80
N GLU A 489 -15.74 8.64 -18.48
CA GLU A 489 -15.32 7.95 -17.25
C GLU A 489 -13.79 7.93 -17.13
N LEU A 490 -13.07 7.57 -18.20
CA LEU A 490 -11.61 7.51 -18.22
C LEU A 490 -10.97 8.88 -17.95
N LEU A 491 -11.46 9.94 -18.60
CA LEU A 491 -10.93 11.29 -18.37
C LEU A 491 -11.18 11.74 -16.93
N LEU A 492 -12.37 11.53 -16.38
CA LEU A 492 -12.69 11.91 -15.01
C LEU A 492 -11.80 11.16 -14.00
N ARG A 493 -11.64 9.84 -14.16
CA ARG A 493 -10.75 9.02 -13.30
C ARG A 493 -9.31 9.50 -13.35
N ARG A 494 -8.78 9.79 -14.56
CA ARG A 494 -7.41 10.30 -14.74
C ARG A 494 -7.20 11.65 -14.06
N LEU A 495 -8.14 12.58 -14.21
CA LEU A 495 -8.09 13.89 -13.54
C LEU A 495 -8.16 13.77 -12.02
N THR A 496 -9.01 12.88 -11.49
CA THR A 496 -9.09 12.59 -10.06
C THR A 496 -7.78 12.02 -9.51
N VAL A 497 -7.15 11.06 -10.22
CA VAL A 497 -5.83 10.51 -9.85
C VAL A 497 -4.75 11.59 -9.87
N CYS A 498 -4.79 12.50 -10.85
CA CYS A 498 -3.88 13.66 -10.90
C CYS A 498 -4.11 14.71 -9.80
N GLY A 499 -5.16 14.57 -8.98
CA GLY A 499 -5.53 15.56 -7.97
C GLY A 499 -6.07 16.86 -8.57
N VAL A 500 -6.60 16.81 -9.80
CA VAL A 500 -7.19 17.97 -10.47
C VAL A 500 -8.65 18.10 -10.03
N PRO A 501 -9.06 19.20 -9.37
CA PRO A 501 -10.41 19.38 -8.84
C PRO A 501 -11.37 19.77 -9.97
N TYR A 502 -11.70 18.81 -10.83
CA TYR A 502 -12.67 18.95 -11.93
C TYR A 502 -13.94 18.12 -11.70
N ALA A 503 -13.80 16.94 -11.09
CA ALA A 503 -14.84 15.94 -10.98
C ALA A 503 -14.91 15.35 -9.57
N GLU A 504 -16.12 15.13 -9.08
CA GLU A 504 -16.41 14.47 -7.81
C GLU A 504 -17.36 13.29 -8.04
N ALA A 505 -16.98 12.10 -7.61
CA ALA A 505 -17.83 10.91 -7.70
C ALA A 505 -18.91 10.96 -6.60
N LYS A 506 -20.15 10.62 -6.94
CA LYS A 506 -21.27 10.49 -5.99
C LYS A 506 -21.65 9.02 -5.83
N GLU A 507 -22.06 8.63 -4.63
CA GLU A 507 -22.52 7.25 -4.39
C GLU A 507 -23.75 6.91 -5.25
N ALA A 508 -23.67 5.77 -5.93
CA ALA A 508 -24.78 5.17 -6.65
C ALA A 508 -25.05 3.79 -6.03
N VAL A 509 -26.23 3.64 -5.43
CA VAL A 509 -26.66 2.35 -4.86
C VAL A 509 -27.45 1.60 -5.93
N GLY A 510 -27.03 0.38 -6.27
CA GLY A 510 -27.80 -0.51 -7.14
C GLY A 510 -29.02 -1.07 -6.41
N ALA A 511 -30.08 -1.41 -7.15
CA ALA A 511 -31.26 -2.04 -6.56
C ALA A 511 -30.88 -3.38 -5.89
N GLY A 512 -31.32 -3.59 -4.65
CA GLY A 512 -31.06 -4.83 -3.90
C GLY A 512 -29.63 -5.00 -3.38
N GLY A 513 -28.82 -3.94 -3.30
CA GLY A 513 -27.46 -4.00 -2.75
C GLY A 513 -26.39 -4.49 -3.74
N ALA A 514 -26.72 -4.64 -5.02
CA ALA A 514 -25.76 -4.94 -6.08
C ALA A 514 -24.91 -3.70 -6.45
N GLU A 515 -23.67 -3.93 -6.91
CA GLU A 515 -22.79 -2.88 -7.42
C GLU A 515 -23.45 -2.14 -8.59
N ALA A 516 -23.45 -0.80 -8.56
CA ALA A 516 -24.06 0.00 -9.60
C ALA A 516 -23.23 -0.08 -10.90
N LEU A 517 -23.80 -0.62 -11.97
CA LEU A 517 -23.21 -0.64 -13.32
C LEU A 517 -23.06 0.76 -13.95
N THR A 518 -23.65 1.78 -13.34
CA THR A 518 -23.59 3.17 -13.78
C THR A 518 -22.90 4.03 -12.73
N SER A 519 -21.96 4.88 -13.15
CA SER A 519 -21.31 5.85 -12.26
C SER A 519 -22.07 7.19 -12.26
N ARG A 520 -22.01 7.93 -11.15
CA ARG A 520 -22.55 9.30 -11.05
C ARG A 520 -21.43 10.27 -10.68
N TRP A 521 -21.34 11.36 -11.42
CA TRP A 521 -20.31 12.39 -11.27
C TRP A 521 -20.93 13.78 -11.23
N GLU A 522 -20.34 14.66 -10.43
CA GLU A 522 -20.56 16.09 -10.51
C GLU A 522 -19.29 16.73 -11.10
N VAL A 523 -19.41 17.44 -12.22
CA VAL A 523 -18.26 18.05 -12.91
C VAL A 523 -18.38 19.57 -13.00
N ARG A 524 -17.27 20.28 -12.78
CA ARG A 524 -17.19 21.74 -12.88
C ARG A 524 -15.80 22.21 -13.26
N TRP A 525 -15.72 23.22 -14.14
CA TRP A 525 -14.47 23.91 -14.42
C TRP A 525 -14.26 25.08 -13.47
N THR A 526 -13.09 25.15 -12.82
CA THR A 526 -12.73 26.26 -11.91
C THR A 526 -11.33 26.79 -12.21
N PRO A 527 -10.96 27.99 -11.74
CA PRO A 527 -9.58 28.46 -11.80
C PRO A 527 -8.57 27.50 -11.13
N ALA A 528 -9.01 26.78 -10.08
CA ALA A 528 -8.20 25.76 -9.43
C ALA A 528 -7.93 24.56 -10.36
N THR A 529 -8.89 24.19 -11.21
CA THR A 529 -8.71 23.17 -12.25
C THR A 529 -7.55 23.55 -13.18
N ALA A 530 -7.56 24.76 -13.74
CA ALA A 530 -6.52 25.24 -14.65
C ALA A 530 -5.13 25.31 -13.99
N ALA A 531 -5.08 25.74 -12.71
CA ALA A 531 -3.84 25.78 -11.94
C ALA A 531 -3.28 24.36 -11.70
N MET A 532 -4.12 23.42 -11.27
CA MET A 532 -3.70 22.04 -10.99
C MET A 532 -3.32 21.27 -12.25
N LEU A 533 -3.91 21.57 -13.41
CA LEU A 533 -3.47 21.02 -14.71
C LEU A 533 -2.03 21.44 -15.06
N THR A 534 -1.64 22.67 -14.71
CA THR A 534 -0.26 23.14 -14.92
C THR A 534 0.72 22.38 -14.01
N ALA A 535 0.35 22.16 -12.75
CA ALA A 535 1.15 21.39 -11.80
C ALA A 535 1.27 19.91 -12.20
N ALA A 536 0.17 19.30 -12.65
CA ALA A 536 0.14 17.91 -13.10
C ALA A 536 0.90 17.67 -14.41
N GLY A 537 1.06 18.72 -15.25
CA GLY A 537 1.75 18.64 -16.54
C GLY A 537 3.24 18.22 -16.47
N VAL A 538 3.87 18.31 -15.29
CA VAL A 538 5.23 17.79 -15.05
C VAL A 538 5.30 16.27 -15.24
N ARG A 539 4.19 15.56 -15.02
CA ARG A 539 4.12 14.09 -15.04
C ARG A 539 3.63 13.53 -16.37
N GLY A 540 3.19 14.38 -17.30
CA GLY A 540 2.71 13.96 -18.61
C GLY A 540 2.05 15.09 -19.40
N VAL A 541 2.05 14.97 -20.72
CA VAL A 541 1.45 15.97 -21.63
C VAL A 541 0.03 15.60 -22.08
N THR A 542 -0.43 14.41 -21.72
CA THR A 542 -1.80 13.92 -21.90
C THR A 542 -2.38 13.44 -20.57
N PRO A 543 -3.71 13.36 -20.41
CA PRO A 543 -4.34 12.90 -19.17
C PRO A 543 -3.88 11.49 -18.76
N ALA A 544 -3.73 10.58 -19.73
CA ALA A 544 -3.27 9.22 -19.49
C ALA A 544 -1.83 9.19 -18.92
N GLN A 545 -0.91 9.93 -19.53
CA GLN A 545 0.48 10.00 -19.08
C GLN A 545 0.59 10.67 -17.71
N ALA A 546 -0.13 11.76 -17.48
CA ALA A 546 -0.12 12.44 -16.20
C ALA A 546 -0.62 11.52 -15.07
N ALA A 547 -1.68 10.74 -15.32
CA ALA A 547 -2.19 9.75 -14.37
C ALA A 547 -1.18 8.61 -14.14
N GLU A 548 -0.59 8.06 -15.20
CA GLU A 548 0.44 7.01 -15.09
C GLU A 548 1.67 7.51 -14.30
N GLY A 549 2.15 8.72 -14.59
CA GLY A 549 3.27 9.34 -13.89
C GLY A 549 3.01 9.52 -12.40
N VAL A 550 1.80 9.94 -12.01
CA VAL A 550 1.39 10.04 -10.59
C VAL A 550 1.40 8.66 -9.91
N LEU A 551 0.80 7.65 -10.56
CA LEU A 551 0.69 6.32 -9.97
C LEU A 551 2.06 5.63 -9.88
N ARG A 552 2.95 5.82 -10.86
CA ARG A 552 4.34 5.33 -10.82
C ARG A 552 5.17 6.04 -9.75
N GLU A 553 5.01 7.35 -9.58
CA GLU A 553 5.68 8.09 -8.50
C GLU A 553 5.24 7.57 -7.12
N ARG A 554 3.94 7.39 -6.90
CA ARG A 554 3.42 6.81 -5.65
C ARG A 554 3.96 5.40 -5.42
N TRP A 555 4.01 4.59 -6.47
CA TRP A 555 4.56 3.22 -6.38
C TRP A 555 6.05 3.18 -6.01
N ARG A 556 6.84 4.15 -6.52
CA ARG A 556 8.25 4.27 -6.16
C ARG A 556 8.40 4.63 -4.68
N ALA A 557 7.61 5.59 -4.20
CA ALA A 557 7.59 5.95 -2.78
C ALA A 557 7.21 4.75 -1.88
N GLU A 558 6.18 3.98 -2.27
CA GLU A 558 5.80 2.73 -1.59
C GLU A 558 6.97 1.73 -1.52
N ARG A 559 7.76 1.60 -2.60
CA ARG A 559 8.94 0.72 -2.63
C ARG A 559 10.09 1.24 -1.76
N ASP A 560 10.33 2.54 -1.77
CA ASP A 560 11.37 3.19 -0.96
C ASP A 560 11.07 3.07 0.55
N GLU A 561 9.79 2.98 0.91
CA GLU A 561 9.30 2.75 2.28
C GLU A 561 9.33 1.27 2.72
N GLY A 562 9.78 0.34 1.85
CA GLY A 562 9.93 -1.08 2.17
C GLY A 562 8.95 -2.01 1.44
N GLY A 563 8.22 -1.51 0.43
CA GLY A 563 7.26 -2.26 -0.39
C GLY A 563 5.80 -1.81 -0.17
N PRO A 564 4.87 -2.08 -1.09
CA PRO A 564 3.46 -1.69 -0.89
C PRO A 564 2.73 -2.60 0.11
N THR A 565 1.78 -2.03 0.85
CA THR A 565 0.84 -2.81 1.68
C THR A 565 -0.25 -3.48 0.83
N ALA A 566 -1.04 -4.41 1.40
CA ALA A 566 -2.15 -5.05 0.69
C ALA A 566 -3.18 -4.02 0.20
N ALA A 567 -3.61 -3.10 1.08
CA ALA A 567 -4.49 -1.99 0.73
C ALA A 567 -3.93 -1.07 -0.37
N GLN A 568 -2.65 -0.70 -0.29
CA GLN A 568 -1.98 0.12 -1.32
C GLN A 568 -1.93 -0.61 -2.67
N THR A 569 -1.65 -1.92 -2.65
CA THR A 569 -1.60 -2.76 -3.85
C THR A 569 -2.96 -2.83 -4.54
N LEU A 570 -4.04 -3.08 -3.77
CA LEU A 570 -5.42 -3.07 -4.29
C LEU A 570 -5.83 -1.72 -4.86
N THR A 571 -5.51 -0.64 -4.13
CA THR A 571 -5.81 0.73 -4.57
C THR A 571 -5.06 1.07 -5.85
N GLY A 572 -3.77 0.70 -5.92
CA GLY A 572 -2.92 0.92 -7.09
C GLY A 572 -3.40 0.15 -8.32
N LEU A 573 -3.79 -1.12 -8.17
CA LEU A 573 -4.37 -1.92 -9.26
C LEU A 573 -5.71 -1.34 -9.72
N THR A 574 -6.60 -1.00 -8.78
CA THR A 574 -7.92 -0.41 -9.10
C THR A 574 -7.75 0.91 -9.86
N GLN A 575 -6.91 1.82 -9.38
CA GLN A 575 -6.66 3.11 -10.04
C GLN A 575 -6.01 2.95 -11.41
N ALA A 576 -5.02 2.06 -11.56
CA ALA A 576 -4.41 1.79 -12.86
C ALA A 576 -5.43 1.22 -13.85
N ALA A 577 -6.29 0.30 -13.39
CA ALA A 577 -7.31 -0.33 -14.21
C ALA A 577 -8.43 0.66 -14.63
N GLU A 578 -8.99 1.42 -13.68
CA GLU A 578 -10.03 2.43 -13.94
C GLU A 578 -9.53 3.64 -14.75
N CYS A 579 -8.23 3.91 -14.78
CA CYS A 579 -7.63 4.91 -15.67
C CYS A 579 -7.33 4.38 -17.09
N GLY A 580 -7.59 3.10 -17.36
CA GLY A 580 -7.27 2.45 -18.64
C GLY A 580 -5.77 2.37 -18.94
N LEU A 581 -4.94 2.21 -17.90
CA LEU A 581 -3.48 2.14 -18.01
C LEU A 581 -3.02 0.68 -18.05
N SER A 582 -3.18 0.03 -19.20
CA SER A 582 -2.96 -1.41 -19.38
C SER A 582 -1.61 -1.92 -18.86
N GLY A 583 -0.50 -1.29 -19.24
CA GLY A 583 0.84 -1.70 -18.80
C GLY A 583 1.03 -1.61 -17.28
N LEU A 584 0.61 -0.51 -16.68
CA LEU A 584 0.70 -0.34 -15.23
C LEU A 584 -0.26 -1.27 -14.47
N ALA A 585 -1.46 -1.53 -15.01
CA ALA A 585 -2.40 -2.46 -14.43
C ALA A 585 -1.85 -3.90 -14.44
N ASP A 586 -1.17 -4.32 -15.52
CA ASP A 586 -0.52 -5.64 -15.59
C ASP A 586 0.62 -5.77 -14.57
N GLU A 587 1.44 -4.73 -14.46
CA GLU A 587 2.50 -4.63 -13.44
C GLU A 587 1.93 -4.70 -12.01
N ARG A 588 0.85 -3.97 -11.71
CA ARG A 588 0.18 -3.97 -10.39
C ARG A 588 -0.60 -5.27 -10.11
N LEU A 589 -1.07 -5.97 -11.14
CA LEU A 589 -1.69 -7.28 -10.99
C LEU A 589 -0.67 -8.32 -10.55
N ALA A 590 0.56 -8.25 -11.05
CA ALA A 590 1.66 -9.09 -10.58
C ALA A 590 2.01 -8.79 -9.10
N ASP A 591 2.08 -7.52 -8.70
CA ASP A 591 2.26 -7.14 -7.29
C ASP A 591 1.13 -7.68 -6.41
N THR A 592 -0.12 -7.65 -6.90
CA THR A 592 -1.29 -8.18 -6.17
C THR A 592 -1.14 -9.68 -5.93
N ALA A 593 -0.69 -10.43 -6.93
CA ALA A 593 -0.43 -11.87 -6.80
C ALA A 593 0.72 -12.20 -5.83
N ASP A 594 1.65 -11.27 -5.59
CA ASP A 594 2.80 -11.47 -4.69
C ASP A 594 2.51 -11.02 -3.24
N VAL A 595 1.91 -9.84 -3.07
CA VAL A 595 1.73 -9.17 -1.77
C VAL A 595 0.52 -9.71 -1.00
N LEU A 596 -0.65 -9.75 -1.63
CA LEU A 596 -1.89 -10.09 -0.93
C LEU A 596 -1.88 -11.50 -0.31
N PRO A 597 -1.43 -12.57 -0.99
CA PRO A 597 -1.39 -13.90 -0.38
C PRO A 597 -0.50 -14.02 0.87
N ARG A 598 0.39 -13.05 1.09
CA ARG A 598 1.37 -13.00 2.18
C ARG A 598 0.93 -12.14 3.36
N SER A 599 0.23 -11.04 3.11
CA SER A 599 -0.10 -10.06 4.15
C SER A 599 -1.57 -9.62 4.20
N GLY A 600 -2.38 -9.98 3.20
CA GLY A 600 -3.77 -9.52 3.11
C GLY A 600 -4.69 -10.18 4.15
N THR A 601 -5.56 -9.37 4.73
CA THR A 601 -6.70 -9.82 5.54
C THR A 601 -7.73 -10.55 4.67
N LEU A 602 -8.67 -11.30 5.26
CA LEU A 602 -9.71 -11.98 4.46
C LEU A 602 -10.54 -10.99 3.61
N PRO A 603 -10.98 -9.82 4.13
CA PRO A 603 -11.65 -8.81 3.32
C PRO A 603 -10.81 -8.30 2.14
N GLU A 604 -9.51 -8.04 2.35
CA GLU A 604 -8.61 -7.59 1.28
C GLU A 604 -8.38 -8.68 0.22
N LEU A 605 -8.24 -9.94 0.64
CA LEU A 605 -8.12 -11.08 -0.27
C LEU A 605 -9.38 -11.23 -1.14
N LEU A 606 -10.57 -11.06 -0.55
CA LEU A 606 -11.84 -11.09 -1.26
C LEU A 606 -12.02 -9.89 -2.20
N ALA A 607 -11.58 -8.69 -1.80
CA ALA A 607 -11.54 -7.53 -2.68
C ALA A 607 -10.62 -7.76 -3.88
N GLY A 608 -9.46 -8.38 -3.67
CA GLY A 608 -8.55 -8.79 -4.75
C GLY A 608 -9.16 -9.84 -5.67
N LEU A 609 -9.91 -10.81 -5.13
CA LEU A 609 -10.66 -11.79 -5.92
C LEU A 609 -11.75 -11.12 -6.75
N ALA A 610 -12.58 -10.26 -6.15
CA ALA A 610 -13.61 -9.51 -6.87
C ALA A 610 -13.02 -8.66 -8.00
N LEU A 611 -11.89 -8.00 -7.75
CA LEU A 611 -11.19 -7.23 -8.77
C LEU A 611 -10.64 -8.13 -9.89
N SER A 612 -10.08 -9.29 -9.55
CA SER A 612 -9.60 -10.28 -10.53
C SER A 612 -10.75 -10.83 -11.39
N ASP A 613 -11.92 -11.07 -10.81
CA ASP A 613 -13.13 -11.51 -11.51
C ASP A 613 -13.61 -10.42 -12.49
N ARG A 614 -13.65 -9.15 -12.05
CA ARG A 614 -14.01 -8.02 -12.93
C ARG A 614 -13.05 -7.87 -14.10
N LEU A 615 -11.74 -8.04 -13.86
CA LEU A 615 -10.71 -8.01 -14.91
C LEU A 615 -10.89 -9.17 -15.89
N ARG A 616 -11.19 -10.38 -15.41
CA ARG A 616 -11.47 -11.56 -16.26
C ARG A 616 -12.72 -11.39 -17.11
N ALA A 617 -13.76 -10.79 -16.53
CA ALA A 617 -15.03 -10.54 -17.20
C ALA A 617 -15.00 -9.32 -18.16
N GLY A 618 -13.92 -8.54 -18.16
CA GLY A 618 -13.86 -7.29 -18.93
C GLY A 618 -14.83 -6.22 -18.43
N HIS A 619 -15.22 -6.29 -17.16
CA HIS A 619 -16.16 -5.35 -16.52
C HIS A 619 -15.47 -4.09 -15.98
N VAL A 620 -14.18 -3.89 -16.26
CA VAL A 620 -13.45 -2.68 -15.90
C VAL A 620 -13.38 -1.76 -17.11
N PRO A 621 -14.00 -0.57 -17.07
CA PRO A 621 -13.97 0.37 -18.18
C PRO A 621 -12.55 0.72 -18.65
N GLY A 622 -12.30 0.58 -19.95
CA GLY A 622 -11.08 1.03 -20.62
C GLY A 622 -9.86 0.13 -20.46
N LEU A 623 -10.04 -1.08 -19.93
CA LEU A 623 -9.02 -2.11 -19.91
C LEU A 623 -9.45 -3.27 -20.81
N ASP A 624 -8.76 -3.49 -21.93
CA ASP A 624 -9.10 -4.59 -22.83
C ASP A 624 -8.91 -5.96 -22.15
N ALA A 625 -9.83 -6.90 -22.33
CA ALA A 625 -9.66 -8.27 -21.87
C ALA A 625 -8.75 -9.05 -22.83
N THR A 626 -7.44 -8.86 -22.73
CA THR A 626 -6.45 -9.65 -23.49
C THR A 626 -6.32 -11.05 -22.88
N ALA A 627 -6.10 -12.08 -23.71
CA ALA A 627 -5.96 -13.46 -23.24
C ALA A 627 -4.88 -13.61 -22.16
N GLU A 628 -3.76 -12.88 -22.30
CA GLU A 628 -2.66 -12.90 -21.35
C GLU A 628 -3.05 -12.28 -20.00
N ARG A 629 -3.79 -11.16 -20.00
CA ARG A 629 -4.30 -10.52 -18.77
C ARG A 629 -5.35 -11.37 -18.07
N THR A 630 -6.28 -11.96 -18.83
CA THR A 630 -7.27 -12.88 -18.29
C THR A 630 -6.61 -14.08 -17.61
N GLU A 631 -5.51 -14.59 -18.17
CA GLU A 631 -4.73 -15.68 -17.59
C GLU A 631 -3.96 -15.26 -16.33
N ARG A 632 -3.31 -14.08 -16.34
CA ARG A 632 -2.68 -13.52 -15.13
C ARG A 632 -3.68 -13.31 -14.00
N ALA A 633 -4.86 -12.76 -14.32
CA ALA A 633 -5.93 -12.55 -13.34
C ALA A 633 -6.48 -13.88 -12.81
N ARG A 634 -6.53 -14.93 -13.65
CA ARG A 634 -6.87 -16.29 -13.22
C ARG A 634 -5.86 -16.84 -12.22
N ALA A 635 -4.57 -16.75 -12.53
CA ALA A 635 -3.50 -17.23 -11.66
C ALA A 635 -3.45 -16.46 -10.33
N ALA A 636 -3.65 -15.13 -10.37
CA ALA A 636 -3.79 -14.31 -9.17
C ALA A 636 -4.99 -14.77 -8.32
N ALA A 637 -6.16 -14.98 -8.95
CA ALA A 637 -7.34 -15.46 -8.25
C ALA A 637 -7.11 -16.82 -7.56
N GLU A 638 -6.44 -17.78 -8.21
CA GLU A 638 -6.11 -19.07 -7.58
C GLU A 638 -5.25 -18.91 -6.32
N LEU A 639 -4.22 -18.06 -6.37
CA LEU A 639 -3.36 -17.76 -5.22
C LEU A 639 -4.13 -17.07 -4.09
N LEU A 640 -4.97 -16.10 -4.43
CA LEU A 640 -5.80 -15.36 -3.48
C LEU A 640 -6.86 -16.26 -2.83
N THR A 641 -7.50 -17.16 -3.59
CA THR A 641 -8.43 -18.15 -3.01
C THR A 641 -7.72 -19.08 -2.05
N ALA A 642 -6.54 -19.59 -2.43
CA ALA A 642 -5.76 -20.45 -1.55
C ALA A 642 -5.33 -19.73 -0.27
N ALA A 643 -5.00 -18.43 -0.34
CA ALA A 643 -4.71 -17.61 0.83
C ALA A 643 -5.95 -17.35 1.69
N ALA A 644 -7.08 -17.02 1.08
CA ALA A 644 -8.34 -16.76 1.77
C ALA A 644 -8.80 -17.99 2.58
N VAL A 645 -8.69 -19.20 1.99
CA VAL A 645 -9.01 -20.45 2.69
C VAL A 645 -8.09 -20.70 3.89
N ARG A 646 -6.78 -20.38 3.79
CA ARG A 646 -5.86 -20.49 4.94
C ARG A 646 -6.23 -19.50 6.05
N GLN A 647 -6.73 -18.32 5.69
CA GLN A 647 -7.06 -17.27 6.65
C GLN A 647 -8.29 -17.59 7.50
N VAL A 648 -9.16 -18.52 7.06
CA VAL A 648 -10.34 -18.98 7.82
C VAL A 648 -9.98 -19.50 9.21
N ASP A 649 -8.87 -20.24 9.36
CA ASP A 649 -8.43 -20.74 10.68
C ASP A 649 -8.06 -19.58 11.63
N GLY A 650 -7.54 -18.48 11.09
CA GLY A 650 -7.22 -17.25 11.83
C GLY A 650 -8.44 -16.46 12.31
N LEU A 651 -9.66 -16.84 11.90
CA LEU A 651 -10.91 -16.22 12.33
C LEU A 651 -11.57 -16.94 13.51
N THR A 652 -10.94 -17.98 14.07
CA THR A 652 -11.54 -18.80 15.13
C THR A 652 -12.01 -17.96 16.33
N GLY A 653 -11.27 -16.93 16.72
CA GLY A 653 -11.64 -15.97 17.77
C GLY A 653 -12.23 -14.65 17.27
N SER A 654 -12.62 -14.51 16.00
CA SER A 654 -13.17 -13.25 15.51
C SER A 654 -14.57 -12.99 16.06
N GLU A 655 -14.83 -11.76 16.51
CA GLU A 655 -16.16 -11.27 16.89
C GLU A 655 -16.61 -10.11 15.98
N ASP A 656 -15.94 -9.91 14.85
CA ASP A 656 -16.29 -8.87 13.88
C ASP A 656 -17.37 -9.38 12.90
N PRO A 657 -18.55 -8.74 12.82
CA PRO A 657 -19.55 -9.07 11.81
C PRO A 657 -19.04 -8.96 10.36
N ALA A 658 -18.01 -8.14 10.09
CA ALA A 658 -17.39 -8.05 8.77
C ALA A 658 -16.74 -9.38 8.34
N ASP A 659 -16.10 -10.09 9.27
CA ASP A 659 -15.49 -11.40 9.02
C ASP A 659 -16.55 -12.47 8.73
N ALA A 660 -17.71 -12.40 9.41
CA ALA A 660 -18.84 -13.27 9.10
C ALA A 660 -19.39 -13.04 7.67
N ARG A 661 -19.47 -11.79 7.21
CA ARG A 661 -19.84 -11.47 5.80
C ARG A 661 -18.77 -11.98 4.83
N ALA A 662 -17.51 -11.79 5.16
CA ALA A 662 -16.39 -12.25 4.35
C ALA A 662 -16.39 -13.79 4.19
N LEU A 663 -16.77 -14.54 5.24
CA LEU A 663 -16.89 -15.99 5.18
C LEU A 663 -17.95 -16.46 4.17
N LEU A 664 -19.10 -15.77 4.10
CA LEU A 664 -20.15 -16.02 3.11
C LEU A 664 -19.65 -15.76 1.67
N GLU A 665 -18.98 -14.62 1.47
CA GLU A 665 -18.42 -14.23 0.18
C GLU A 665 -17.34 -15.20 -0.32
N LEU A 666 -16.55 -15.78 0.59
CA LEU A 666 -15.58 -16.83 0.28
C LEU A 666 -16.28 -18.13 -0.13
N ALA A 667 -17.36 -18.49 0.56
CA ALA A 667 -18.10 -19.72 0.34
C ALA A 667 -18.71 -19.78 -1.06
N HIS A 668 -19.39 -18.71 -1.50
CA HIS A 668 -19.94 -18.62 -2.86
C HIS A 668 -18.87 -18.75 -3.95
N ARG A 669 -17.60 -18.41 -3.65
CA ARG A 669 -16.47 -18.50 -4.60
C ARG A 669 -15.81 -19.87 -4.63
N ALA A 670 -15.67 -20.52 -3.47
CA ALA A 670 -14.88 -21.75 -3.33
C ALA A 670 -15.55 -23.01 -3.89
N ASP A 671 -16.88 -23.01 -4.08
CA ASP A 671 -17.61 -24.09 -4.77
C ASP A 671 -17.10 -24.35 -6.18
N VAL A 672 -16.48 -23.35 -6.82
CA VAL A 672 -15.89 -23.45 -8.16
C VAL A 672 -14.56 -24.23 -8.17
N LEU A 673 -13.86 -24.35 -7.04
CA LEU A 673 -12.45 -24.81 -6.96
C LEU A 673 -12.21 -26.08 -6.12
N GLY A 674 -13.25 -26.80 -5.69
CA GLY A 674 -13.12 -28.14 -5.06
C GLY A 674 -12.88 -28.11 -3.55
N GLY A 675 -13.82 -27.48 -2.83
CA GLY A 675 -13.77 -26.99 -1.44
C GLY A 675 -13.42 -27.91 -0.26
N ILE A 676 -12.74 -29.05 -0.38
CA ILE A 676 -12.47 -29.97 0.75
C ILE A 676 -11.78 -29.25 1.94
N ARG A 677 -10.78 -28.40 1.67
CA ARG A 677 -10.09 -27.63 2.72
C ARG A 677 -10.99 -26.58 3.36
N LEU A 678 -11.85 -25.93 2.58
CA LEU A 678 -12.80 -24.97 3.10
C LEU A 678 -13.87 -25.68 3.93
N THR A 679 -14.38 -26.82 3.48
CA THR A 679 -15.35 -27.64 4.22
C THR A 679 -14.81 -28.05 5.59
N ASP A 680 -13.55 -28.49 5.64
CA ASP A 680 -12.86 -28.87 6.88
C ASP A 680 -12.61 -27.65 7.80
N ALA A 681 -12.16 -26.52 7.25
CA ALA A 681 -12.00 -25.27 7.99
C ALA A 681 -13.34 -24.75 8.55
N LEU A 682 -14.42 -24.78 7.77
CA LEU A 682 -15.77 -24.43 8.19
C LEU A 682 -16.31 -25.38 9.27
N ALA A 683 -16.00 -26.69 9.17
CA ALA A 683 -16.39 -27.66 10.19
C ALA A 683 -15.68 -27.39 11.53
N ARG A 684 -14.37 -27.10 11.50
CA ARG A 684 -13.62 -26.66 12.69
C ARG A 684 -14.18 -25.36 13.26
N LEU A 685 -14.49 -24.39 12.41
CA LEU A 685 -15.02 -23.09 12.83
C LEU A 685 -16.43 -23.21 13.43
N ALA A 686 -17.29 -24.07 12.89
CA ALA A 686 -18.62 -24.36 13.46
C ALA A 686 -18.55 -25.09 14.82
N ALA A 687 -17.52 -25.90 15.04
CA ALA A 687 -17.30 -26.63 16.29
C ALA A 687 -16.59 -25.77 17.35
N GLY A 688 -15.55 -25.06 16.97
CA GLY A 688 -14.56 -24.44 17.86
C GLY A 688 -14.38 -22.93 17.71
N GLY A 689 -15.09 -22.26 16.80
CA GLY A 689 -15.03 -20.81 16.63
C GLY A 689 -15.78 -20.03 17.71
N SER A 690 -15.60 -18.71 17.76
CA SER A 690 -16.33 -17.77 18.60
C SER A 690 -17.85 -17.96 18.46
N PRO A 691 -18.68 -17.52 19.42
CA PRO A 691 -20.13 -17.55 19.27
C PRO A 691 -20.59 -16.99 17.90
N LEU A 692 -20.01 -15.89 17.45
CA LEU A 692 -20.31 -15.26 16.16
C LEU A 692 -19.97 -16.18 14.99
N MET A 693 -18.72 -16.64 14.93
CA MET A 693 -18.22 -17.42 13.80
C MET A 693 -18.84 -18.82 13.74
N ARG A 694 -19.30 -19.38 14.86
CA ARG A 694 -20.09 -20.62 14.86
C ARG A 694 -21.44 -20.46 14.20
N GLY A 695 -22.12 -19.34 14.45
CA GLY A 695 -23.36 -18.99 13.77
C GLY A 695 -23.16 -18.85 12.27
N ALA A 696 -22.15 -18.06 11.88
CA ALA A 696 -21.81 -17.82 10.48
C ALA A 696 -21.37 -19.10 9.75
N ALA A 697 -20.47 -19.90 10.32
CA ALA A 697 -20.00 -21.14 9.72
C ALA A 697 -21.11 -22.19 9.58
N GLY A 698 -22.04 -22.27 10.54
CA GLY A 698 -23.21 -23.14 10.45
C GLY A 698 -24.12 -22.76 9.28
N ALA A 699 -24.43 -21.46 9.15
CA ALA A 699 -25.18 -20.90 8.02
C ALA A 699 -24.51 -21.20 6.67
N VAL A 700 -23.22 -20.92 6.56
CA VAL A 700 -22.43 -21.16 5.35
C VAL A 700 -22.38 -22.65 4.98
N ARG A 701 -22.26 -23.57 5.95
CA ARG A 701 -22.28 -25.01 5.67
C ARG A 701 -23.61 -25.48 5.10
N VAL A 702 -24.73 -24.90 5.53
CA VAL A 702 -26.05 -25.19 4.94
C VAL A 702 -26.15 -24.61 3.52
N LEU A 703 -25.67 -23.39 3.29
CA LEU A 703 -25.64 -22.76 1.96
C LEU A 703 -24.89 -23.59 0.93
N LEU A 704 -23.76 -24.17 1.32
CA LEU A 704 -22.92 -25.02 0.47
C LEU A 704 -23.44 -26.48 0.37
N GLY A 705 -24.57 -26.79 1.01
CA GLY A 705 -25.13 -28.16 1.02
C GLY A 705 -24.31 -29.17 1.83
N HIS A 706 -23.37 -28.73 2.66
CA HIS A 706 -22.55 -29.59 3.53
C HIS A 706 -23.29 -30.06 4.79
N GLU A 707 -24.38 -29.41 5.17
CA GLU A 707 -25.19 -29.71 6.35
C GLU A 707 -26.68 -29.56 6.03
N ASP A 708 -27.51 -30.45 6.58
CA ASP A 708 -28.97 -30.40 6.42
C ASP A 708 -29.56 -29.17 7.14
N PRO A 709 -30.40 -28.34 6.48
CA PRO A 709 -31.04 -27.19 7.10
C PRO A 709 -31.74 -27.47 8.44
N ARG A 710 -32.37 -28.65 8.60
CA ARG A 710 -33.04 -29.03 9.86
C ARG A 710 -32.05 -29.28 10.99
N ALA A 711 -30.87 -29.82 10.69
CA ALA A 711 -29.82 -30.03 11.68
C ALA A 711 -29.28 -28.69 12.23
N LEU A 712 -29.16 -27.68 11.37
CA LEU A 712 -28.84 -26.32 11.82
C LEU A 712 -29.99 -25.75 12.67
N GLY A 713 -31.24 -25.87 12.22
CA GLY A 713 -32.41 -25.41 12.98
C GLY A 713 -32.49 -26.01 14.39
N ALA A 714 -32.29 -27.33 14.52
CA ALA A 714 -32.25 -28.01 15.82
C ALA A 714 -31.11 -27.51 16.72
N ARG A 715 -29.95 -27.21 16.13
CA ARG A 715 -28.81 -26.61 16.85
C ARG A 715 -29.14 -25.20 17.33
N VAL A 716 -29.79 -24.37 16.51
CA VAL A 716 -30.24 -23.03 16.90
C VAL A 716 -31.26 -23.11 18.03
N ALA A 717 -32.25 -24.02 17.95
CA ALA A 717 -33.20 -24.28 19.03
C ALA A 717 -32.49 -24.66 20.35
N SER A 718 -31.46 -25.51 20.28
CA SER A 718 -30.66 -25.88 21.45
C SER A 718 -29.90 -24.69 22.07
N TRP A 719 -29.52 -23.68 21.28
CA TRP A 719 -28.91 -22.46 21.80
C TRP A 719 -29.91 -21.63 22.58
N VAL A 720 -31.18 -21.58 22.14
CA VAL A 720 -32.27 -20.91 22.85
C VAL A 720 -32.55 -21.63 24.18
N ASP A 721 -32.62 -22.96 24.17
CA ASP A 721 -32.84 -23.74 25.40
C ASP A 721 -31.71 -23.56 26.42
N GLY A 722 -30.46 -23.57 25.95
CA GLY A 722 -29.28 -23.41 26.78
C GLY A 722 -29.05 -22.00 27.33
N ALA A 723 -29.82 -20.99 26.89
CA ALA A 723 -29.67 -19.58 27.29
C ALA A 723 -30.30 -19.25 28.66
N CYS A 724 -29.92 -20.00 29.70
CA CYS A 724 -30.50 -19.90 31.05
C CYS A 724 -29.78 -18.90 31.97
N ASP A 725 -28.53 -18.57 31.66
CA ASP A 725 -27.66 -17.69 32.45
C ASP A 725 -27.14 -16.50 31.60
N PRO A 726 -26.58 -15.45 32.23
CA PRO A 726 -26.13 -14.25 31.50
C PRO A 726 -25.11 -14.53 30.38
N GLU A 727 -24.19 -15.47 30.59
CA GLU A 727 -23.11 -15.79 29.65
C GLU A 727 -23.66 -16.54 28.43
N SER A 728 -24.54 -17.51 28.69
CA SER A 728 -25.25 -18.24 27.63
C SER A 728 -26.20 -17.35 26.81
N ARG A 729 -26.84 -16.34 27.41
CA ARG A 729 -27.67 -15.34 26.72
C ARG A 729 -26.85 -14.42 25.82
N SER A 730 -25.73 -13.89 26.31
CA SER A 730 -24.80 -13.10 25.48
C SER A 730 -24.31 -13.94 24.28
N ALA A 731 -23.89 -15.19 24.53
CA ALA A 731 -23.47 -16.08 23.46
C ALA A 731 -24.59 -16.44 22.46
N LEU A 732 -25.86 -16.47 22.90
CA LEU A 732 -27.02 -16.65 22.02
C LEU A 732 -27.16 -15.46 21.06
N THR A 733 -27.16 -14.23 21.58
CA THR A 733 -27.19 -12.99 20.78
C THR A 733 -26.13 -13.04 19.69
N THR A 734 -24.87 -13.27 20.08
CA THR A 734 -23.73 -13.24 19.18
C THR A 734 -23.77 -14.37 18.12
N ARG A 735 -24.23 -15.57 18.50
CA ARG A 735 -24.46 -16.68 17.54
C ARG A 735 -25.54 -16.34 16.51
N LEU A 736 -26.65 -15.76 16.96
CA LEU A 736 -27.73 -15.33 16.08
C LEU A 736 -27.25 -14.22 15.15
N THR A 737 -26.50 -13.24 15.65
CA THR A 737 -25.89 -12.19 14.82
C THR A 737 -25.01 -12.78 13.71
N GLY A 738 -24.12 -13.72 14.04
CA GLY A 738 -23.27 -14.38 13.04
C GLY A 738 -24.07 -15.20 12.02
N LEU A 739 -25.07 -15.96 12.49
CA LEU A 739 -25.96 -16.74 11.63
C LEU A 739 -26.73 -15.84 10.67
N LEU A 740 -27.36 -14.78 11.18
CA LEU A 740 -28.19 -13.84 10.41
C LEU A 740 -27.38 -12.97 9.46
N THR A 741 -26.14 -12.64 9.83
CA THR A 741 -25.20 -11.95 8.95
C THR A 741 -24.84 -12.79 7.72
N ALA A 742 -24.70 -14.12 7.88
CA ALA A 742 -24.36 -15.03 6.79
C ALA A 742 -25.59 -15.62 6.06
N ALA A 743 -26.74 -15.73 6.73
CA ALA A 743 -27.94 -16.42 6.23
C ALA A 743 -29.20 -15.54 6.20
N GLY A 744 -29.10 -14.21 6.32
CA GLY A 744 -30.25 -13.29 6.22
C GLY A 744 -31.20 -13.61 5.05
N PRO A 745 -30.69 -13.85 3.82
CA PRO A 745 -31.51 -14.26 2.68
C PRO A 745 -32.08 -15.70 2.75
N LEU A 746 -31.45 -16.60 3.52
CA LEU A 746 -31.94 -17.97 3.71
C LEU A 746 -33.15 -18.04 4.63
N LEU A 747 -33.24 -17.19 5.65
CA LEU A 747 -34.41 -17.18 6.52
C LEU A 747 -35.68 -16.74 5.76
N GLU A 748 -35.52 -16.01 4.66
CA GLU A 748 -36.63 -15.63 3.78
C GLU A 748 -37.07 -16.78 2.85
N SER A 749 -36.23 -17.80 2.60
CA SER A 749 -36.45 -18.84 1.57
C SER A 749 -36.41 -20.29 2.04
N ALA A 750 -35.82 -20.59 3.20
CA ALA A 750 -35.57 -21.96 3.68
C ALA A 750 -36.49 -22.32 4.88
N ALA A 751 -37.75 -22.65 4.59
CA ALA A 751 -38.74 -23.10 5.58
C ALA A 751 -38.23 -24.21 6.55
N PRO A 752 -37.41 -25.20 6.14
CA PRO A 752 -36.96 -26.27 7.04
C PRO A 752 -35.93 -25.85 8.09
N ALA A 753 -35.17 -24.77 7.87
CA ALA A 753 -34.16 -24.29 8.82
C ALA A 753 -34.79 -23.51 9.99
N LEU A 754 -35.91 -22.84 9.72
CA LEU A 754 -36.66 -22.05 10.69
C LEU A 754 -37.63 -22.88 11.52
N GLU A 755 -38.09 -24.03 11.02
CA GLU A 755 -39.07 -24.90 11.70
C GLU A 755 -38.71 -25.16 13.17
N PRO A 756 -37.50 -25.67 13.50
CA PRO A 756 -37.21 -26.02 14.89
C PRO A 756 -37.09 -24.79 15.79
N LEU A 757 -36.73 -23.62 15.24
CA LEU A 757 -36.68 -22.37 15.99
C LEU A 757 -38.10 -21.82 16.23
N LEU A 758 -38.98 -21.91 15.24
CA LEU A 758 -40.37 -21.46 15.32
C LEU A 758 -41.16 -22.27 16.33
N ASP A 759 -41.05 -23.60 16.28
CA ASP A 759 -41.66 -24.51 17.24
C ASP A 759 -41.15 -24.20 18.65
N ARG A 760 -39.82 -24.05 18.79
CA ARG A 760 -39.22 -23.82 20.09
C ARG A 760 -39.66 -22.50 20.74
N VAL A 761 -39.67 -21.39 19.99
CA VAL A 761 -40.14 -20.09 20.51
C VAL A 761 -41.62 -20.15 20.89
N SER A 762 -42.42 -20.96 20.20
CA SER A 762 -43.85 -21.15 20.49
C SER A 762 -44.10 -22.02 21.74
N GLU A 763 -43.23 -22.99 22.01
CA GLU A 763 -43.34 -23.92 23.13
C GLU A 763 -42.80 -23.40 24.47
N LEU A 764 -41.98 -22.34 24.46
CA LEU A 764 -41.41 -21.77 25.71
C LEU A 764 -42.53 -21.32 26.68
N SER A 765 -42.27 -21.42 27.98
CA SER A 765 -43.13 -20.75 28.97
C SER A 765 -43.00 -19.22 28.82
N ASP A 766 -44.02 -18.45 29.20
CA ASP A 766 -43.94 -16.99 29.03
C ASP A 766 -42.76 -16.37 29.80
N ARG A 767 -42.44 -16.93 30.98
CA ARG A 767 -41.29 -16.51 31.79
C ARG A 767 -39.96 -16.86 31.13
N ASP A 768 -39.84 -18.08 30.62
CA ASP A 768 -38.64 -18.51 29.89
C ASP A 768 -38.41 -17.70 28.61
N PHE A 769 -39.49 -17.30 27.95
CA PHE A 769 -39.46 -16.44 26.79
C PHE A 769 -39.03 -15.02 27.15
N THR A 770 -39.65 -14.39 28.17
CA THR A 770 -39.27 -13.03 28.60
C THR A 770 -37.82 -12.96 29.07
N ASP A 771 -37.31 -14.00 29.74
CA ASP A 771 -35.93 -14.05 30.21
C ASP A 771 -34.92 -14.11 29.05
N ARG A 772 -35.32 -14.65 27.89
CA ARG A 772 -34.49 -14.79 26.68
C ARG A 772 -34.77 -13.71 25.62
N LEU A 773 -35.85 -12.96 25.77
CA LEU A 773 -36.33 -11.98 24.79
C LEU A 773 -35.27 -10.93 24.43
N PRO A 774 -34.52 -10.31 25.38
CA PRO A 774 -33.48 -9.34 25.03
C PRO A 774 -32.38 -9.94 24.16
N ALA A 775 -31.96 -11.18 24.45
CA ALA A 775 -30.92 -11.88 23.69
C ALA A 775 -31.39 -12.28 22.28
N LEU A 776 -32.62 -12.79 22.18
CA LEU A 776 -33.25 -13.09 20.89
C LEU A 776 -33.36 -11.83 20.04
N ARG A 777 -33.91 -10.76 20.61
CA ARG A 777 -34.09 -9.49 19.92
C ARG A 777 -32.78 -8.85 19.49
N GLY A 778 -31.75 -8.90 20.33
CA GLY A 778 -30.41 -8.42 19.99
C GLY A 778 -29.77 -9.17 18.82
N GLY A 779 -30.02 -10.48 18.71
CA GLY A 779 -29.57 -11.26 17.55
C GLY A 779 -30.24 -10.83 16.25
N PHE A 780 -31.56 -10.63 16.27
CA PHE A 780 -32.36 -10.23 15.10
C PHE A 780 -32.20 -8.76 14.69
N ASP A 781 -31.64 -7.91 15.55
CA ASP A 781 -31.39 -6.50 15.23
C ASP A 781 -30.39 -6.28 14.08
N THR A 782 -29.54 -7.28 13.79
CA THR A 782 -28.63 -7.24 12.63
C THR A 782 -29.37 -7.18 11.28
N LEU A 783 -30.65 -7.55 11.24
CA LEU A 783 -31.48 -7.47 10.04
C LEU A 783 -32.02 -6.05 9.85
N SER A 784 -32.07 -5.60 8.59
CA SER A 784 -32.72 -4.33 8.25
C SER A 784 -34.21 -4.35 8.64
N PRO A 785 -34.82 -3.18 8.91
CA PRO A 785 -36.25 -3.12 9.22
C PRO A 785 -37.13 -3.82 8.17
N ALA A 786 -36.80 -3.66 6.89
CA ALA A 786 -37.50 -4.34 5.80
C ALA A 786 -37.33 -5.87 5.83
N ALA A 787 -36.13 -6.38 6.14
CA ALA A 787 -35.89 -7.82 6.27
C ALA A 787 -36.65 -8.42 7.47
N ARG A 788 -36.72 -7.70 8.60
CA ARG A 788 -37.52 -8.12 9.77
C ARG A 788 -39.02 -8.17 9.45
N ASP A 789 -39.54 -7.22 8.68
CA ASP A 789 -40.95 -7.23 8.23
C ASP A 789 -41.26 -8.41 7.32
N ARG A 790 -40.37 -8.72 6.37
CA ARG A 790 -40.52 -9.89 5.48
C ARG A 790 -40.50 -11.19 6.27
N LEU A 791 -39.56 -11.34 7.21
CA LEU A 791 -39.48 -12.50 8.08
C LEU A 791 -40.73 -12.65 8.95
N LEU A 792 -41.25 -11.54 9.52
CA LEU A 792 -42.50 -11.56 10.27
C LEU A 792 -43.68 -12.02 9.40
N GLY A 793 -43.76 -11.54 8.15
CA GLY A 793 -44.78 -11.98 7.19
C GLY A 793 -44.74 -13.49 6.92
N ALA A 794 -43.55 -14.05 6.70
CA ALA A 794 -43.38 -15.49 6.51
C ALA A 794 -43.79 -16.30 7.75
N VAL A 795 -43.53 -15.79 8.96
CA VAL A 795 -43.96 -16.42 10.22
C VAL A 795 -45.48 -16.37 10.39
N GLU A 796 -46.14 -15.24 10.10
CA GLU A 796 -47.60 -15.09 10.19
C GLU A 796 -48.36 -15.93 9.15
N GLU A 797 -47.83 -16.05 7.92
CA GLU A 797 -48.36 -16.98 6.91
C GLU A 797 -48.36 -18.42 7.43
N ARG A 798 -47.28 -18.80 8.12
CA ARG A 798 -47.07 -20.17 8.58
C ARG A 798 -47.81 -20.53 9.86
N LEU A 799 -48.01 -19.56 10.75
CA LEU A 799 -48.88 -19.69 11.93
C LEU A 799 -50.37 -19.65 11.57
N GLY A 800 -50.72 -19.45 10.30
CA GLY A 800 -52.10 -19.39 9.82
C GLY A 800 -52.86 -18.14 10.30
N THR A 801 -52.15 -17.12 10.77
CA THR A 801 -52.72 -15.85 11.26
C THR A 801 -52.83 -14.78 10.18
N SER A 802 -52.46 -15.13 8.94
CA SER A 802 -52.74 -14.33 7.75
C SER A 802 -54.25 -14.26 7.52
N HIS A 803 -54.91 -13.27 8.12
CA HIS A 803 -56.24 -12.92 7.68
C HIS A 803 -56.17 -12.49 6.21
N LEU A 804 -56.96 -13.15 5.36
CA LEU A 804 -57.30 -12.80 3.97
C LEU A 804 -58.04 -11.44 3.88
N ALA A 805 -57.54 -10.41 4.57
CA ALA A 805 -58.22 -9.15 4.79
C ALA A 805 -57.42 -7.93 4.28
N ASP A 806 -56.39 -8.15 3.46
CA ASP A 806 -55.77 -7.07 2.70
C ASP A 806 -55.95 -7.34 1.21
N THR A 807 -57.08 -6.89 0.66
CA THR A 807 -57.37 -7.00 -0.78
C THR A 807 -56.56 -6.00 -1.61
N ALA A 808 -55.52 -5.36 -1.05
CA ALA A 808 -54.64 -4.43 -1.74
C ALA A 808 -55.39 -3.33 -2.53
N GLY A 809 -56.56 -2.92 -2.05
CA GLY A 809 -57.41 -1.92 -2.69
C GLY A 809 -58.24 -2.41 -3.89
N VAL A 810 -58.41 -3.72 -4.10
CA VAL A 810 -59.28 -4.27 -5.14
C VAL A 810 -60.76 -3.97 -4.82
N ASP A 811 -61.51 -3.52 -5.84
CA ASP A 811 -62.94 -3.21 -5.77
C ASP A 811 -63.74 -4.42 -5.22
N PRO A 812 -64.52 -4.26 -4.14
CA PRO A 812 -65.37 -5.31 -3.57
C PRO A 812 -66.28 -6.01 -4.59
N VAL A 813 -66.74 -5.30 -5.63
CA VAL A 813 -67.58 -5.88 -6.68
C VAL A 813 -66.80 -6.83 -7.59
N ALA A 814 -65.55 -6.47 -7.91
CA ALA A 814 -64.65 -7.33 -8.67
C ALA A 814 -64.28 -8.58 -7.86
N LEU A 815 -64.02 -8.41 -6.56
CA LEU A 815 -63.72 -9.51 -5.65
C LEU A 815 -64.89 -10.51 -5.53
N ALA A 816 -66.12 -10.01 -5.42
CA ALA A 816 -67.32 -10.84 -5.41
C ALA A 816 -67.50 -11.60 -6.74
N THR A 817 -67.23 -10.94 -7.86
CA THR A 817 -67.34 -11.56 -9.20
C THR A 817 -66.31 -12.67 -9.38
N TRP A 818 -65.05 -12.45 -8.98
CA TRP A 818 -63.98 -13.45 -9.03
C TRP A 818 -64.25 -14.62 -8.08
N THR A 819 -64.69 -14.34 -6.85
CA THR A 819 -65.05 -15.40 -5.90
C THR A 819 -66.20 -16.26 -6.44
N THR A 820 -67.18 -15.65 -7.11
CA THR A 820 -68.29 -16.39 -7.74
C THR A 820 -67.79 -17.25 -8.91
N ALA A 821 -66.87 -16.71 -9.72
CA ALA A 821 -66.24 -17.45 -10.82
C ALA A 821 -65.37 -18.62 -10.31
N ASP A 822 -64.61 -18.43 -9.24
CA ASP A 822 -63.79 -19.46 -8.61
C ASP A 822 -64.64 -20.56 -7.96
N LEU A 823 -65.75 -20.20 -7.31
CA LEU A 823 -66.70 -21.19 -6.79
C LEU A 823 -67.39 -21.98 -7.90
N ALA A 824 -67.74 -21.33 -9.02
CA ALA A 824 -68.27 -22.00 -10.20
C ALA A 824 -67.22 -22.92 -10.87
N ALA A 825 -65.97 -22.47 -10.97
CA ALA A 825 -64.86 -23.26 -11.47
C ALA A 825 -64.57 -24.46 -10.57
N ARG A 826 -64.56 -24.27 -9.24
CA ARG A 826 -64.42 -25.35 -8.26
C ARG A 826 -65.56 -26.35 -8.37
N ALA A 827 -66.80 -25.90 -8.51
CA ALA A 827 -67.95 -26.79 -8.70
C ALA A 827 -67.83 -27.59 -10.01
N ALA A 828 -67.38 -26.97 -11.10
CA ALA A 828 -67.15 -27.63 -12.38
C ALA A 828 -66.00 -28.65 -12.31
N LEU A 829 -64.88 -28.29 -11.66
CA LEU A 829 -63.76 -29.19 -11.42
C LEU A 829 -64.15 -30.36 -10.51
N GLY A 830 -65.02 -30.12 -9.53
CA GLY A 830 -65.58 -31.15 -8.66
C GLY A 830 -66.48 -32.13 -9.41
N ALA A 831 -67.34 -31.62 -10.29
CA ALA A 831 -68.19 -32.44 -11.16
C ALA A 831 -67.38 -33.29 -12.16
N LEU A 832 -66.20 -32.82 -12.55
CA LEU A 832 -65.27 -33.54 -13.43
C LEU A 832 -64.30 -34.48 -12.66
N GLY A 833 -64.38 -34.55 -11.33
CA GLY A 833 -63.49 -35.36 -10.51
C GLY A 833 -62.02 -34.88 -10.52
N LEU A 834 -61.79 -33.61 -10.86
CA LEU A 834 -60.46 -33.00 -10.99
C LEU A 834 -60.05 -32.21 -9.73
N LEU A 835 -60.87 -32.22 -8.68
CA LEU A 835 -60.48 -31.66 -7.39
C LEU A 835 -59.61 -32.66 -6.62
N PRO A 836 -58.52 -32.21 -5.97
CA PRO A 836 -57.77 -33.06 -5.07
C PRO A 836 -58.68 -33.60 -3.95
N PRO A 837 -58.43 -34.83 -3.43
CA PRO A 837 -59.17 -35.33 -2.29
C PRO A 837 -59.05 -34.33 -1.12
N PRO A 838 -60.11 -34.10 -0.34
CA PRO A 838 -60.04 -33.22 0.82
C PRO A 838 -58.95 -33.76 1.76
N ALA A 839 -58.00 -32.90 2.12
CA ALA A 839 -57.03 -33.22 3.17
C ALA A 839 -57.81 -33.55 4.45
N ASP A 840 -57.51 -34.68 5.07
CA ASP A 840 -58.12 -35.14 6.31
C ASP A 840 -58.14 -33.98 7.33
N SER A 841 -59.34 -33.46 7.57
CA SER A 841 -59.62 -32.52 8.65
C SER A 841 -59.44 -33.24 9.99
N PRO A 842 -58.69 -32.67 10.95
CA PRO A 842 -58.61 -33.24 12.29
C PRO A 842 -59.98 -33.13 12.96
N ASP A 843 -60.52 -34.28 13.36
CA ASP A 843 -61.62 -34.56 14.30
C ASP A 843 -62.54 -33.39 14.69
N GLU A 844 -63.72 -33.35 14.08
CA GLU A 844 -64.92 -32.75 14.68
C GLU A 844 -65.43 -33.66 15.81
N GLU A 845 -64.94 -33.46 17.03
CA GLU A 845 -65.66 -33.92 18.24
C GLU A 845 -65.44 -32.96 19.42
N SER A 846 -66.13 -31.81 19.40
CA SER A 846 -66.49 -31.11 20.64
C SER A 846 -67.65 -30.14 20.42
N ALA A 847 -68.84 -30.58 20.84
CA ALA A 847 -70.03 -29.75 20.99
C ALA A 847 -69.81 -28.59 22.00
N PRO A 848 -70.59 -27.49 21.91
CA PRO A 848 -70.40 -26.32 22.75
C PRO A 848 -70.91 -26.56 24.18
N VAL A 849 -70.04 -26.38 25.17
CA VAL A 849 -70.39 -26.40 26.60
C VAL A 849 -70.55 -24.95 27.09
N PRO A 850 -71.59 -24.61 27.86
CA PRO A 850 -71.98 -23.23 28.11
C PRO A 850 -71.08 -22.53 29.14
N ALA A 851 -71.07 -21.20 29.05
CA ALA A 851 -70.48 -20.28 30.01
C ALA A 851 -70.89 -20.62 31.45
N GLY A 852 -69.91 -21.00 32.27
CA GLY A 852 -70.02 -21.17 33.72
C GLY A 852 -68.90 -20.39 34.39
N GLY A 853 -69.28 -19.39 35.19
CA GLY A 853 -68.36 -18.44 35.81
C GLY A 853 -67.37 -19.06 36.79
N GLY A 854 -66.10 -18.78 36.55
CA GLY A 854 -65.04 -18.72 37.56
C GLY A 854 -64.36 -17.36 37.44
N ALA A 855 -64.28 -16.63 38.55
CA ALA A 855 -63.55 -15.36 38.65
C ALA A 855 -62.03 -15.59 38.46
N PRO A 856 -61.26 -14.54 38.15
CA PRO A 856 -59.99 -14.64 37.44
C PRO A 856 -58.82 -14.93 38.37
N GLU A 857 -57.96 -15.89 37.99
CA GLU A 857 -56.57 -15.92 38.44
C GLU A 857 -55.65 -15.66 37.24
N ASP A 858 -54.86 -14.60 37.38
CA ASP A 858 -53.93 -14.02 36.41
C ASP A 858 -52.88 -15.01 35.87
N GLY A 859 -52.75 -15.04 34.55
CA GLY A 859 -51.68 -15.73 33.83
C GLY A 859 -51.74 -15.40 32.34
N ARG A 860 -51.33 -14.17 32.00
CA ARG A 860 -51.32 -13.60 30.64
C ARG A 860 -50.47 -14.46 29.69
N ARG A 861 -51.08 -15.30 28.86
CA ARG A 861 -50.35 -16.08 27.85
C ARG A 861 -50.03 -15.23 26.62
N LEU A 862 -48.75 -15.15 26.24
CA LEU A 862 -48.32 -14.53 24.98
C LEU A 862 -48.61 -15.49 23.83
N ALA A 863 -49.39 -15.07 22.84
CA ALA A 863 -49.61 -15.88 21.64
C ALA A 863 -48.29 -16.05 20.85
N PRO A 864 -48.12 -17.16 20.10
CA PRO A 864 -46.91 -17.37 19.29
C PRO A 864 -46.59 -16.21 18.33
N GLU A 865 -47.61 -15.59 17.74
CA GLU A 865 -47.44 -14.41 16.88
C GLU A 865 -46.91 -13.17 17.63
N ASP A 866 -47.40 -12.94 18.86
CA ASP A 866 -46.98 -11.80 19.68
C ASP A 866 -45.52 -11.96 20.16
N ARG A 867 -45.09 -13.21 20.40
CA ARG A 867 -43.68 -13.52 20.70
C ARG A 867 -42.77 -13.12 19.55
N TRP A 868 -43.15 -13.40 18.30
CA TRP A 868 -42.36 -13.01 17.13
C TRP A 868 -42.41 -11.52 16.84
N ARG A 869 -43.55 -10.84 17.09
CA ARG A 869 -43.64 -9.37 17.06
C ARG A 869 -42.67 -8.73 18.06
N LEU A 870 -42.57 -9.30 19.27
CA LEU A 870 -41.62 -8.86 20.31
C LEU A 870 -40.15 -9.12 19.95
N VAL A 871 -39.83 -10.30 19.40
CA VAL A 871 -38.45 -10.67 19.00
C VAL A 871 -37.97 -9.81 17.84
N LEU A 872 -38.80 -9.56 16.83
CA LEU A 872 -38.44 -8.78 15.65
C LEU A 872 -38.56 -7.27 15.88
N GLY A 873 -39.30 -6.85 16.91
CA GLY A 873 -39.55 -5.43 17.20
C GLY A 873 -40.36 -4.74 16.10
N ARG A 874 -41.32 -5.46 15.50
CA ARG A 874 -42.16 -4.98 14.39
C ARG A 874 -43.64 -5.17 14.71
N ARG A 875 -44.47 -4.28 14.16
CA ARG A 875 -45.93 -4.25 14.37
C ARG A 875 -46.34 -4.17 15.85
N SER A 876 -45.63 -3.34 16.63
CA SER A 876 -45.89 -3.12 18.06
C SER A 876 -47.29 -2.58 18.34
N ASP A 877 -47.93 -1.95 17.35
CA ASP A 877 -49.32 -1.49 17.35
C ASP A 877 -50.35 -2.63 17.47
N ARG A 878 -49.95 -3.85 17.10
CA ARG A 878 -50.80 -5.05 17.16
C ARG A 878 -50.56 -5.92 18.39
N LEU A 879 -49.66 -5.51 19.28
CA LEU A 879 -49.41 -6.24 20.53
C LEU A 879 -50.54 -6.01 21.54
N PRO A 880 -50.89 -7.01 22.37
CA PRO A 880 -51.83 -6.80 23.46
C PRO A 880 -51.27 -5.79 24.47
N ALA A 881 -52.16 -5.07 25.16
CA ALA A 881 -51.78 -4.03 26.12
C ALA A 881 -50.86 -4.54 27.26
N SER A 882 -50.90 -5.84 27.55
CA SER A 882 -50.00 -6.49 28.52
C SER A 882 -48.57 -6.69 28.02
N ALA A 883 -48.34 -6.71 26.71
CA ALA A 883 -47.04 -6.96 26.07
C ALA A 883 -46.37 -5.67 25.52
N ALA A 884 -47.15 -4.61 25.32
CA ALA A 884 -46.64 -3.33 24.83
C ALA A 884 -45.45 -2.75 25.64
N PRO A 885 -45.43 -2.79 27.00
CA PRO A 885 -44.28 -2.30 27.77
C PRO A 885 -42.97 -3.03 27.49
N LEU A 886 -43.03 -4.35 27.20
CA LEU A 886 -41.85 -5.15 26.84
C LEU A 886 -41.25 -4.70 25.51
N ALA A 887 -42.10 -4.31 24.54
CA ALA A 887 -41.65 -3.80 23.26
C ALA A 887 -40.98 -2.44 23.43
N THR A 888 -41.65 -1.50 24.11
CA THR A 888 -41.17 -0.12 24.31
C THR A 888 -39.84 -0.09 25.06
N ALA A 889 -39.68 -0.88 26.12
CA ALA A 889 -38.44 -0.94 26.89
C ALA A 889 -37.23 -1.42 26.07
N LEU A 890 -37.44 -2.30 25.07
CA LEU A 890 -36.38 -2.81 24.20
C LEU A 890 -36.21 -2.00 22.90
N ASP A 891 -37.24 -1.29 22.45
CA ASP A 891 -37.19 -0.36 21.31
C ASP A 891 -36.16 0.76 21.54
N GLU A 892 -35.95 1.17 22.80
CA GLU A 892 -34.91 2.14 23.16
C GLU A 892 -33.49 1.69 22.80
N LEU A 893 -33.22 0.38 22.79
CA LEU A 893 -31.92 -0.18 22.44
C LEU A 893 -31.85 -0.67 20.99
N TYR A 894 -32.93 -1.30 20.48
CA TYR A 894 -32.95 -2.02 19.20
C TYR A 894 -33.92 -1.43 18.14
N GLY A 895 -34.56 -0.28 18.40
CA GLY A 895 -35.65 0.26 17.58
C GLY A 895 -35.24 1.20 16.44
N ALA A 896 -34.00 1.72 16.44
CA ALA A 896 -33.53 2.77 15.53
C ALA A 896 -32.88 2.26 14.22
N GLY A 897 -33.13 1.00 13.83
CA GLY A 897 -32.38 0.25 12.80
C GLY A 897 -31.93 1.04 11.56
N ARG A 898 -30.75 0.71 11.02
CA ARG A 898 -30.15 1.36 9.82
C ARG A 898 -30.54 0.61 8.54
N GLY A 899 -30.75 1.33 7.44
CA GLY A 899 -31.01 0.76 6.10
C GLY A 899 -32.43 0.97 5.59
N GLU A 900 -32.80 0.25 4.53
CA GLU A 900 -34.11 0.36 3.88
C GLU A 900 -35.27 0.08 4.86
N GLY A 901 -36.26 0.97 4.89
CA GLY A 901 -37.37 0.92 5.85
C GLY A 901 -37.08 1.52 7.22
N SER A 902 -35.90 2.13 7.44
CA SER A 902 -35.67 2.99 8.60
C SER A 902 -36.52 4.27 8.49
N ARG A 903 -37.02 4.76 9.63
CA ARG A 903 -37.62 6.10 9.69
C ARG A 903 -36.48 7.11 9.56
N GLY A 904 -36.19 7.62 8.35
CA GLY A 904 -35.17 8.68 8.13
C GLY A 904 -35.47 9.91 9.01
N GLU A 905 -34.51 10.54 9.68
CA GLU A 905 -33.36 11.30 9.15
C GLU A 905 -32.22 11.45 10.21
N PRO A 906 -31.00 11.87 9.80
CA PRO A 906 -29.92 12.25 10.71
C PRO A 906 -30.26 13.55 11.45
N ALA A 907 -29.82 13.63 12.72
CA ALA A 907 -30.07 14.74 13.64
C ALA A 907 -29.84 16.15 13.04
N GLY A 908 -30.93 16.76 12.58
CA GLY A 908 -31.10 18.19 12.40
C GLY A 908 -32.30 18.62 13.23
N THR A 909 -32.10 19.58 14.14
CA THR A 909 -33.12 20.12 15.04
C THR A 909 -34.39 20.56 14.29
N GLY A 910 -35.44 19.74 14.33
CA GLY A 910 -36.74 20.04 13.72
C GLY A 910 -37.85 19.25 14.40
N ARG A 911 -38.62 19.91 15.28
CA ARG A 911 -39.85 19.37 15.87
C ARG A 911 -40.88 19.10 14.76
N GLY A 912 -41.10 17.83 14.43
CA GLY A 912 -42.13 17.37 13.49
C GLY A 912 -43.12 16.37 14.12
N GLY A 913 -44.22 16.89 14.66
CA GLY A 913 -45.58 16.31 14.65
C GLY A 913 -45.86 14.81 14.85
N GLY A 914 -45.23 14.10 15.79
CA GLY A 914 -45.75 12.84 16.35
C GLY A 914 -46.43 13.08 17.70
N ARG A 915 -47.60 12.46 17.96
CA ARG A 915 -48.37 12.60 19.23
C ARG A 915 -47.89 11.69 20.37
N GLU A 916 -46.74 11.04 20.23
CA GLU A 916 -46.18 10.20 21.29
C GLU A 916 -45.34 11.06 22.24
N ALA A 917 -45.57 10.90 23.55
CA ALA A 917 -44.80 11.58 24.58
C ALA A 917 -43.33 11.11 24.53
N PRO A 918 -42.34 11.99 24.72
CA PRO A 918 -40.95 11.55 24.88
C PRO A 918 -40.86 10.58 26.06
N TYR A 919 -40.47 9.34 25.77
CA TYR A 919 -40.23 8.28 26.76
C TYR A 919 -39.05 8.68 27.67
N PRO A 920 -39.01 8.28 28.95
CA PRO A 920 -38.33 9.05 29.99
C PRO A 920 -36.81 8.81 30.11
N GLY A 921 -36.17 9.55 31.02
CA GLY A 921 -34.72 9.48 31.24
C GLY A 921 -34.23 8.10 31.72
N VAL A 922 -32.92 7.86 31.61
CA VAL A 922 -32.23 6.57 31.89
C VAL A 922 -32.68 5.89 33.19
N ARG A 923 -32.94 6.66 34.24
CA ARG A 923 -33.37 6.14 35.54
C ARG A 923 -34.76 5.50 35.50
N GLU A 924 -35.71 6.13 34.83
CA GLU A 924 -37.07 5.61 34.67
C GLU A 924 -37.06 4.37 33.76
N TRP A 925 -36.24 4.37 32.71
CA TRP A 925 -36.00 3.19 31.88
C TRP A 925 -35.36 2.03 32.66
N SER A 926 -34.39 2.33 33.53
CA SER A 926 -33.73 1.36 34.41
C SER A 926 -34.70 0.74 35.43
N GLU A 927 -35.58 1.54 36.05
CA GLU A 927 -36.61 1.08 36.97
C GLU A 927 -37.67 0.21 36.25
N GLU A 928 -38.03 0.57 35.01
CA GLU A 928 -38.92 -0.22 34.17
C GLU A 928 -38.31 -1.57 33.76
N LEU A 929 -37.02 -1.61 33.37
CA LEU A 929 -36.32 -2.86 33.07
C LEU A 929 -36.28 -3.80 34.28
N ALA A 930 -36.05 -3.27 35.50
CA ALA A 930 -36.12 -4.06 36.73
C ALA A 930 -37.52 -4.63 36.98
N ALA A 931 -38.57 -3.85 36.71
CA ALA A 931 -39.96 -4.27 36.91
C ALA A 931 -40.39 -5.34 35.89
N LEU A 932 -39.93 -5.24 34.64
CA LEU A 932 -40.33 -6.12 33.54
C LEU A 932 -39.51 -7.42 33.45
N PHE A 933 -38.19 -7.35 33.68
CA PHE A 933 -37.27 -8.48 33.47
C PHE A 933 -36.48 -8.89 34.72
N GLY A 934 -36.59 -8.14 35.82
CA GLY A 934 -35.84 -8.38 37.06
C GLY A 934 -34.42 -7.80 37.05
N PRO A 935 -33.73 -7.84 38.21
CA PRO A 935 -32.47 -7.13 38.42
C PRO A 935 -31.30 -7.68 37.59
N GLY A 936 -31.27 -8.99 37.29
CA GLY A 936 -30.19 -9.61 36.50
C GLY A 936 -30.19 -9.16 35.04
N ILE A 937 -31.36 -9.24 34.38
CA ILE A 937 -31.50 -8.88 32.97
C ILE A 937 -31.43 -7.37 32.76
N ARG A 938 -31.89 -6.57 33.74
CA ARG A 938 -31.67 -5.11 33.75
C ARG A 938 -30.19 -4.79 33.55
N GLU A 939 -29.30 -5.37 34.36
CA GLU A 939 -27.86 -5.10 34.28
C GLU A 939 -27.28 -5.52 32.91
N GLU A 940 -27.76 -6.64 32.34
CA GLU A 940 -27.35 -7.10 31.00
C GLU A 940 -27.75 -6.10 29.89
N VAL A 941 -29.00 -5.61 29.92
CA VAL A 941 -29.51 -4.63 28.93
C VAL A 941 -28.80 -3.28 29.07
N LEU A 942 -28.55 -2.83 30.30
CA LEU A 942 -27.81 -1.59 30.55
C LEU A 942 -26.34 -1.70 30.10
N ALA A 943 -25.69 -2.85 30.35
CA ALA A 943 -24.33 -3.12 29.85
C ALA A 943 -24.28 -3.19 28.31
N ALA A 944 -25.28 -3.78 27.67
CA ALA A 944 -25.40 -3.80 26.22
C ALA A 944 -25.61 -2.38 25.65
N ALA A 945 -26.42 -1.55 26.31
CA ALA A 945 -26.63 -0.15 25.92
C ALA A 945 -25.36 0.71 26.04
N ALA A 946 -24.59 0.51 27.11
CA ALA A 946 -23.28 1.15 27.27
C ALA A 946 -22.30 0.73 26.15
N SER A 947 -22.33 -0.55 25.77
CA SER A 947 -21.51 -1.10 24.67
C SER A 947 -21.92 -0.54 23.30
N ALA A 948 -23.22 -0.28 23.08
CA ALA A 948 -23.78 0.34 21.89
C ALA A 948 -23.59 1.87 21.81
N GLY A 949 -22.97 2.50 22.83
CA GLY A 949 -22.60 3.91 22.82
C GLY A 949 -23.48 4.84 23.66
N ARG A 950 -24.41 4.31 24.45
CA ARG A 950 -25.26 5.09 25.38
C ARG A 950 -24.50 5.38 26.69
N GLN A 951 -23.83 6.53 26.75
CA GLN A 951 -22.90 6.88 27.83
C GLN A 951 -23.57 7.25 29.17
N ASP A 952 -24.83 7.68 29.12
CA ASP A 952 -25.65 8.08 30.26
C ASP A 952 -26.07 6.90 31.17
N VAL A 953 -25.99 5.66 30.66
CA VAL A 953 -26.33 4.43 31.36
C VAL A 953 -25.28 3.98 32.38
N VAL A 954 -24.01 4.33 32.16
CA VAL A 954 -22.88 3.83 32.98
C VAL A 954 -22.97 4.27 34.46
N GLY A 955 -23.66 5.39 34.74
CA GLY A 955 -23.85 5.90 36.10
C GLY A 955 -24.90 5.18 36.94
N GLU A 956 -25.76 4.35 36.31
CA GLU A 956 -26.84 3.60 36.97
C GLU A 956 -26.48 2.12 37.21
N LEU A 957 -25.27 1.70 36.79
CA LEU A 957 -24.71 0.36 37.06
C LEU A 957 -24.32 0.26 38.54
N ASP A 958 -24.81 -0.76 39.25
CA ASP A 958 -24.48 -0.99 40.65
C ASP A 958 -23.11 -1.70 40.79
N PRO A 959 -22.10 -1.08 41.45
CA PRO A 959 -20.78 -1.69 41.60
C PRO A 959 -20.79 -3.02 42.34
N ASP A 960 -21.71 -3.26 43.27
CA ASP A 960 -21.68 -4.45 44.12
C ASP A 960 -22.34 -5.68 43.47
N SER A 961 -23.36 -5.49 42.63
CA SER A 961 -24.06 -6.56 41.92
C SER A 961 -23.50 -6.89 40.53
N VAL A 962 -22.74 -5.98 39.91
CA VAL A 962 -22.18 -6.20 38.58
C VAL A 962 -20.98 -7.16 38.62
N ARG A 963 -21.07 -8.24 37.81
CA ARG A 963 -20.02 -9.26 37.67
C ARG A 963 -18.78 -8.64 37.00
N PRO A 964 -17.56 -8.83 37.56
CA PRO A 964 -16.35 -8.40 36.89
C PRO A 964 -16.12 -9.14 35.57
N SER A 965 -16.10 -8.42 34.47
CA SER A 965 -15.76 -8.94 33.14
C SER A 965 -14.78 -8.01 32.42
N VAL A 966 -14.01 -8.59 31.50
CA VAL A 966 -13.11 -7.84 30.62
C VAL A 966 -13.93 -6.93 29.70
N ASP A 967 -15.08 -7.39 29.19
CA ASP A 967 -16.00 -6.57 28.36
C ASP A 967 -16.50 -5.30 29.05
N LEU A 968 -16.83 -5.41 30.33
CA LEU A 968 -17.29 -4.28 31.11
C LEU A 968 -16.13 -3.31 31.38
N LEU A 969 -14.95 -3.84 31.74
CA LEU A 969 -13.75 -3.04 31.92
C LEU A 969 -13.37 -2.31 30.63
N ARG A 970 -13.42 -3.01 29.48
CA ARG A 970 -13.23 -2.50 28.12
C ARG A 970 -14.18 -1.34 27.83
N SER A 971 -15.49 -1.59 28.02
CA SER A 971 -16.53 -0.59 27.77
C SER A 971 -16.38 0.65 28.65
N VAL A 972 -16.00 0.48 29.92
CA VAL A 972 -15.77 1.59 30.85
C VAL A 972 -14.51 2.38 30.48
N LEU A 973 -13.41 1.72 30.07
CA LEU A 973 -12.16 2.37 29.66
C LEU A 973 -12.30 3.15 28.35
N ARG A 974 -12.97 2.58 27.34
CA ARG A 974 -13.25 3.25 26.05
C ARG A 974 -14.01 4.56 26.22
N HIS A 975 -14.90 4.64 27.22
CA HIS A 975 -15.68 5.84 27.52
C HIS A 975 -14.99 6.77 28.54
N ALA A 976 -14.03 6.28 29.32
CA ALA A 976 -13.30 7.06 30.32
C ALA A 976 -12.49 8.23 29.70
N GLY A 977 -11.91 8.04 28.51
CA GLY A 977 -11.05 9.04 27.86
C GLY A 977 -11.72 10.38 27.48
N GLY A 978 -13.06 10.46 27.53
CA GLY A 978 -13.83 11.66 27.16
C GLY A 978 -14.71 12.26 28.28
N LEU A 979 -14.64 11.74 29.51
CA LEU A 979 -15.55 12.13 30.60
C LEU A 979 -15.01 13.28 31.47
N PRO A 980 -15.87 14.17 31.99
CA PRO A 980 -15.48 15.15 33.01
C PRO A 980 -14.90 14.48 34.27
N GLU A 981 -13.89 15.09 34.89
CA GLU A 981 -13.16 14.58 36.08
C GLU A 981 -14.09 14.12 37.22
N SER A 982 -15.24 14.78 37.39
CA SER A 982 -16.26 14.43 38.40
C SER A 982 -16.97 13.10 38.13
N ARG A 983 -17.17 12.71 36.86
CA ARG A 983 -17.74 11.40 36.49
C ARG A 983 -16.68 10.31 36.48
N LEU A 984 -15.44 10.64 36.08
CA LEU A 984 -14.29 9.73 36.22
C LEU A 984 -14.05 9.33 37.69
N ALA A 985 -14.21 10.28 38.62
CA ALA A 985 -14.12 10.00 40.05
C ALA A 985 -15.17 8.99 40.55
N ALA A 986 -16.38 8.97 39.97
CA ALA A 986 -17.43 8.02 40.30
C ALA A 986 -17.16 6.61 39.73
N LEU A 987 -16.41 6.50 38.63
CA LEU A 987 -16.08 5.23 37.96
C LEU A 987 -14.79 4.57 38.50
N ARG A 988 -13.84 5.34 39.04
CA ARG A 988 -12.58 4.81 39.61
C ARG A 988 -12.77 3.67 40.64
N PRO A 989 -13.73 3.72 41.58
CA PRO A 989 -13.95 2.62 42.52
C PRO A 989 -14.36 1.30 41.83
N LEU A 990 -15.21 1.40 40.79
CA LEU A 990 -15.66 0.27 40.00
C LEU A 990 -14.49 -0.32 39.20
N VAL A 991 -13.77 0.50 38.44
CA VAL A 991 -12.59 0.06 37.65
C VAL A 991 -11.52 -0.58 38.54
N ARG A 992 -11.19 0.04 39.68
CA ARG A 992 -10.21 -0.52 40.62
C ARG A 992 -10.64 -1.89 41.16
N ARG A 993 -11.90 -2.07 41.54
CA ARG A 993 -12.43 -3.35 42.00
C ARG A 993 -12.38 -4.41 40.90
N LEU A 994 -12.74 -4.05 39.67
CA LEU A 994 -12.64 -4.94 38.49
C LEU A 994 -11.20 -5.41 38.28
N VAL A 995 -10.25 -4.47 38.24
CA VAL A 995 -8.81 -4.74 38.06
C VAL A 995 -8.25 -5.58 39.21
N GLU A 996 -8.56 -5.27 40.47
CA GLU A 996 -8.10 -6.04 41.64
C GLU A 996 -8.66 -7.47 41.67
N ALA A 997 -9.92 -7.66 41.27
CA ALA A 997 -10.55 -8.98 41.21
C ALA A 997 -9.91 -9.85 40.11
N LEU A 998 -9.77 -9.29 38.90
CA LEU A 998 -9.12 -9.97 37.76
C LEU A 998 -7.65 -10.27 38.03
N THR A 999 -6.92 -9.34 38.64
CA THR A 999 -5.51 -9.53 39.03
C THR A 999 -5.36 -10.64 40.07
N ARG A 1000 -6.23 -10.70 41.09
CA ARG A 1000 -6.21 -11.77 42.10
C ARG A 1000 -6.48 -13.14 41.50
N GLU A 1001 -7.47 -13.21 40.60
CA GLU A 1001 -7.81 -14.44 39.92
C GLU A 1001 -6.64 -14.93 39.05
N LEU A 1002 -6.08 -14.05 38.23
CA LEU A 1002 -4.95 -14.37 37.35
C LEU A 1002 -3.69 -14.74 38.15
N ALA A 1003 -3.35 -13.98 39.20
CA ALA A 1003 -2.18 -14.26 40.05
C ALA A 1003 -2.29 -15.63 40.78
N THR A 1004 -3.51 -16.04 41.17
CA THR A 1004 -3.74 -17.36 41.78
C THR A 1004 -3.50 -18.48 40.78
N ARG A 1005 -3.92 -18.30 39.52
CA ARG A 1005 -3.72 -19.27 38.44
C ARG A 1005 -2.26 -19.32 37.95
N LEU A 1006 -1.53 -18.20 37.98
CA LEU A 1006 -0.14 -18.08 37.52
C LEU A 1006 0.91 -18.55 38.53
N ARG A 1007 0.61 -18.52 39.84
CA ARG A 1007 1.56 -18.87 40.92
C ARG A 1007 2.30 -20.22 40.74
N PRO A 1008 1.68 -21.31 40.25
CA PRO A 1008 2.38 -22.58 40.02
C PRO A 1008 3.39 -22.54 38.86
N ALA A 1009 3.14 -21.73 37.82
CA ALA A 1009 4.01 -21.59 36.66
C ALA A 1009 5.26 -20.74 36.96
N LEU A 1010 5.17 -19.84 37.94
CA LEU A 1010 6.22 -18.89 38.32
C LEU A 1010 7.22 -19.44 39.34
N HIS A 1011 6.97 -20.62 39.93
CA HIS A 1011 7.86 -21.28 40.89
C HIS A 1011 8.55 -22.50 40.27
N GLY A 1012 9.40 -22.26 39.26
CA GLY A 1012 10.43 -23.23 38.87
C GLY A 1012 11.39 -23.47 40.04
N THR A 1013 11.69 -24.74 40.34
CA THR A 1013 12.47 -25.18 41.49
C THR A 1013 13.87 -24.54 41.59
N ALA A 1014 14.00 -23.49 42.39
CA ALA A 1014 15.29 -22.97 42.83
C ALA A 1014 15.86 -23.88 43.94
N LEU A 1015 16.56 -24.95 43.57
CA LEU A 1015 17.27 -25.80 44.53
C LEU A 1015 18.61 -25.15 44.93
N PRO A 1016 18.84 -24.80 46.22
CA PRO A 1016 20.14 -24.32 46.67
C PRO A 1016 21.20 -25.42 46.50
N ARG A 1017 22.28 -25.11 45.79
CA ARG A 1017 23.39 -26.06 45.58
C ARG A 1017 24.24 -26.17 46.86
N PRO A 1018 24.59 -27.38 47.34
CA PRO A 1018 25.50 -27.55 48.47
C PRO A 1018 26.91 -27.06 48.09
N GLY A 1019 27.52 -26.26 48.96
CA GLY A 1019 28.89 -25.76 48.78
C GLY A 1019 29.78 -26.09 49.97
N ARG A 1020 31.07 -26.30 49.74
CA ARG A 1020 32.09 -26.41 50.81
C ARG A 1020 32.62 -25.04 51.28
N ARG A 1021 32.23 -23.96 50.60
CA ARG A 1021 32.58 -22.60 50.99
C ARG A 1021 31.72 -22.17 52.19
N PRO A 1022 32.34 -21.65 53.28
CA PRO A 1022 31.60 -21.08 54.40
C PRO A 1022 30.74 -19.90 53.90
N GLY A 1023 29.42 -19.93 54.11
CA GLY A 1023 28.55 -18.86 53.61
C GLY A 1023 27.05 -18.98 53.90
N GLY A 1024 26.52 -20.18 54.20
CA GLY A 1024 25.15 -20.35 54.69
C GLY A 1024 25.04 -21.42 55.78
N GLY A 1025 23.83 -21.82 56.17
CA GLY A 1025 23.60 -22.76 57.28
C GLY A 1025 24.23 -24.14 57.01
N LEU A 1026 24.80 -24.76 58.04
CA LEU A 1026 25.45 -26.08 57.94
C LEU A 1026 24.42 -27.17 57.60
N ASP A 1027 24.66 -27.96 56.55
CA ASP A 1027 23.86 -29.15 56.24
C ASP A 1027 24.35 -30.30 57.12
N LEU A 1028 23.81 -30.38 58.34
CA LEU A 1028 24.26 -31.30 59.39
C LEU A 1028 24.22 -32.78 58.95
N PRO A 1029 23.16 -33.32 58.34
CA PRO A 1029 23.15 -34.71 57.88
C PRO A 1029 24.22 -35.04 56.85
N ARG A 1030 24.46 -34.13 55.90
CA ARG A 1030 25.43 -34.33 54.81
C ARG A 1030 26.87 -34.13 55.30
N THR A 1031 27.07 -33.19 56.21
CA THR A 1031 28.33 -32.99 56.95
C THR A 1031 28.65 -34.22 57.80
N LEU A 1032 27.69 -34.77 58.53
CA LEU A 1032 27.90 -35.99 59.32
C LEU A 1032 28.30 -37.16 58.43
N ARG A 1033 27.59 -37.42 57.32
CA ARG A 1033 27.93 -38.50 56.37
C ARG A 1033 29.33 -38.35 55.78
N ALA A 1034 29.71 -37.14 55.38
CA ALA A 1034 31.03 -36.85 54.81
C ALA A 1034 32.17 -37.05 55.83
N ASN A 1035 31.86 -37.02 57.13
CA ASN A 1035 32.83 -37.15 58.22
C ASN A 1035 32.63 -38.43 59.05
N LEU A 1036 31.81 -39.39 58.60
CA LEU A 1036 31.62 -40.66 59.33
C LEU A 1036 32.94 -41.44 59.51
N ALA A 1037 33.89 -41.30 58.58
CA ALA A 1037 35.22 -41.92 58.67
C ALA A 1037 36.08 -41.34 59.82
N THR A 1038 35.78 -40.12 60.29
CA THR A 1038 36.46 -39.47 61.42
C THR A 1038 35.77 -39.77 62.76
N ALA A 1039 34.74 -40.63 62.76
CA ALA A 1039 34.11 -41.10 63.97
C ALA A 1039 35.12 -41.89 64.85
N ARG A 1040 35.22 -41.52 66.12
CA ARG A 1040 36.02 -42.22 67.13
C ARG A 1040 35.14 -42.45 68.35
N ARG A 1041 35.22 -43.64 68.94
CA ARG A 1041 34.58 -43.91 70.23
C ARG A 1041 35.50 -43.42 71.34
N GLY A 1042 34.95 -42.61 72.24
CA GLY A 1042 35.63 -42.23 73.47
C GLY A 1042 35.71 -43.41 74.45
N PRO A 1043 36.52 -43.28 75.53
CA PRO A 1043 36.65 -44.29 76.57
C PRO A 1043 35.30 -44.70 77.20
N ASP A 1044 34.33 -43.78 77.19
CA ASP A 1044 33.00 -43.96 77.78
C ASP A 1044 31.96 -44.53 76.77
N GLY A 1045 32.41 -44.98 75.59
CA GLY A 1045 31.57 -45.57 74.55
C GLY A 1045 30.81 -44.57 73.65
N THR A 1046 30.89 -43.27 73.92
CA THR A 1046 30.26 -42.21 73.10
C THR A 1046 31.01 -42.01 71.77
N VAL A 1047 30.28 -41.96 70.66
CA VAL A 1047 30.85 -41.72 69.32
C VAL A 1047 30.99 -40.21 69.10
N ARG A 1048 32.22 -39.72 68.93
CA ARG A 1048 32.53 -38.34 68.58
C ARG A 1048 32.96 -38.28 67.11
N ILE A 1049 32.42 -37.33 66.36
CA ILE A 1049 32.75 -37.08 64.94
C ILE A 1049 33.33 -35.67 64.84
N VAL A 1050 34.53 -35.55 64.26
CA VAL A 1050 35.16 -34.26 63.99
C VAL A 1050 34.78 -33.80 62.58
N PRO A 1051 34.08 -32.66 62.40
CA PRO A 1051 33.59 -32.22 61.09
C PRO A 1051 34.71 -31.54 60.28
N GLU A 1052 35.65 -32.31 59.74
CA GLU A 1052 36.76 -31.85 58.89
C GLU A 1052 36.31 -31.36 57.51
N HIS A 1053 35.19 -31.90 57.00
CA HIS A 1053 34.59 -31.51 55.72
C HIS A 1053 33.17 -30.96 55.94
N PRO A 1054 33.01 -29.73 56.46
CA PRO A 1054 31.71 -29.11 56.63
C PRO A 1054 31.08 -28.77 55.27
N VAL A 1055 29.83 -29.17 55.08
CA VAL A 1055 29.03 -28.85 53.89
C VAL A 1055 27.98 -27.81 54.28
N PHE A 1056 28.00 -26.66 53.60
CA PHE A 1056 27.11 -25.54 53.86
C PHE A 1056 26.06 -25.41 52.75
N ARG A 1057 24.84 -24.96 53.10
CA ARG A 1057 23.82 -24.56 52.12
C ARG A 1057 24.20 -23.20 51.52
N SER A 1058 24.18 -23.02 50.20
CA SER A 1058 24.41 -21.71 49.58
C SER A 1058 23.25 -20.74 49.87
N ARG A 1059 23.53 -19.49 50.24
CA ARG A 1059 22.52 -18.42 50.21
C ARG A 1059 22.24 -18.05 48.75
N ALA A 1060 21.02 -18.26 48.26
CA ALA A 1060 20.61 -17.77 46.95
C ALA A 1060 20.63 -16.23 46.98
N ARG A 1061 21.46 -15.60 46.13
CA ARG A 1061 21.49 -14.15 45.99
C ARG A 1061 20.37 -13.78 45.01
N ARG A 1062 19.53 -12.81 45.37
CA ARG A 1062 18.52 -12.23 44.48
C ARG A 1062 19.24 -11.39 43.41
N ALA A 1063 19.24 -11.86 42.18
CA ALA A 1063 19.57 -11.07 40.99
C ALA A 1063 18.49 -11.37 39.94
N ALA A 1064 17.95 -10.34 39.31
CA ALA A 1064 17.06 -10.51 38.17
C ALA A 1064 17.90 -10.99 36.99
N ASP A 1065 17.80 -12.28 36.67
CA ASP A 1065 18.67 -12.92 35.68
C ASP A 1065 18.15 -12.77 34.24
N TRP A 1066 16.90 -12.33 34.07
CA TRP A 1066 16.24 -12.17 32.76
C TRP A 1066 15.50 -10.84 32.62
N ARG A 1067 15.56 -10.27 31.41
CA ARG A 1067 14.78 -9.09 30.99
C ARG A 1067 13.66 -9.51 30.06
N LEU A 1068 12.43 -9.11 30.38
CA LEU A 1068 11.22 -9.31 29.58
C LEU A 1068 10.75 -7.97 29.05
N ILE A 1069 10.63 -7.84 27.73
CA ILE A 1069 10.06 -6.65 27.07
C ILE A 1069 8.76 -7.11 26.40
N LEU A 1070 7.62 -6.69 26.94
CA LEU A 1070 6.31 -6.87 26.31
C LEU A 1070 6.05 -5.72 25.35
N VAL A 1071 5.89 -6.03 24.08
CA VAL A 1071 5.57 -5.09 23.00
C VAL A 1071 4.13 -5.35 22.61
N THR A 1072 3.21 -4.50 23.04
CA THR A 1072 1.76 -4.74 22.97
C THR A 1072 1.10 -3.76 22.01
N ASP A 1073 0.34 -4.31 21.09
CA ASP A 1073 -0.51 -3.58 20.16
C ASP A 1073 -1.71 -2.96 20.89
N VAL A 1074 -1.98 -1.68 20.64
CA VAL A 1074 -3.12 -0.94 21.24
C VAL A 1074 -4.15 -0.49 20.19
N SER A 1075 -4.15 -1.13 19.03
CA SER A 1075 -5.19 -0.95 18.01
C SER A 1075 -6.57 -1.35 18.52
N GLY A 1076 -7.61 -0.81 17.88
CA GLY A 1076 -9.00 -1.07 18.28
C GLY A 1076 -9.40 -2.55 18.24
N SER A 1077 -8.79 -3.35 17.35
CA SER A 1077 -9.01 -4.81 17.27
C SER A 1077 -8.36 -5.57 18.44
N MET A 1078 -7.38 -4.96 19.11
CA MET A 1078 -6.53 -5.59 20.12
C MET A 1078 -6.94 -5.30 21.57
N GLU A 1079 -7.94 -4.45 21.79
CA GLU A 1079 -8.30 -3.90 23.11
C GLU A 1079 -8.39 -4.95 24.23
N ALA A 1080 -9.07 -6.07 24.02
CA ALA A 1080 -9.18 -7.15 25.02
C ALA A 1080 -7.83 -7.83 25.32
N SER A 1081 -7.04 -8.08 24.27
CA SER A 1081 -5.69 -8.66 24.39
C SER A 1081 -4.69 -7.67 25.00
N THR A 1082 -4.86 -6.36 24.78
CA THR A 1082 -4.10 -5.30 25.44
C THR A 1082 -4.37 -5.27 26.94
N VAL A 1083 -5.64 -5.39 27.35
CA VAL A 1083 -6.02 -5.46 28.78
C VAL A 1083 -5.38 -6.67 29.45
N TRP A 1084 -5.40 -7.84 28.80
CA TRP A 1084 -4.75 -9.04 29.32
C TRP A 1084 -3.22 -8.92 29.37
N ALA A 1085 -2.60 -8.34 28.35
CA ALA A 1085 -1.15 -8.09 28.33
C ALA A 1085 -0.74 -7.14 29.46
N ALA A 1086 -1.50 -6.07 29.70
CA ALA A 1086 -1.32 -5.12 30.80
C ALA A 1086 -1.39 -5.82 32.17
N LEU A 1087 -2.47 -6.57 32.43
CA LEU A 1087 -2.64 -7.31 33.69
C LEU A 1087 -1.55 -8.36 33.90
N THR A 1088 -1.16 -9.06 32.83
CA THR A 1088 -0.09 -10.07 32.87
C THR A 1088 1.27 -9.42 33.15
N ALA A 1089 1.57 -8.28 32.53
CA ALA A 1089 2.78 -7.51 32.76
C ALA A 1089 2.89 -7.07 34.23
N SER A 1090 1.79 -6.57 34.82
CA SER A 1090 1.73 -6.19 36.23
C SER A 1090 1.95 -7.36 37.18
N VAL A 1091 1.40 -8.54 36.88
CA VAL A 1091 1.66 -9.76 37.69
C VAL A 1091 3.11 -10.22 37.55
N LEU A 1092 3.68 -10.19 36.33
CA LEU A 1092 5.07 -10.61 36.07
C LEU A 1092 6.11 -9.64 36.65
N ALA A 1093 5.81 -8.35 36.74
CA ALA A 1093 6.68 -7.37 37.41
C ALA A 1093 6.85 -7.65 38.92
N GLY A 1094 5.91 -8.38 39.54
CA GLY A 1094 6.05 -8.86 40.92
C GLY A 1094 7.00 -10.04 41.10
N VAL A 1095 7.53 -10.62 40.01
CA VAL A 1095 8.40 -11.80 40.04
C VAL A 1095 9.87 -11.38 40.27
N PRO A 1096 10.51 -11.77 41.38
CA PRO A 1096 11.81 -11.23 41.80
C PRO A 1096 13.00 -11.60 40.91
N THR A 1097 12.82 -12.49 39.92
CA THR A 1097 13.86 -12.93 38.97
C THR A 1097 13.73 -12.29 37.58
N LEU A 1098 12.73 -11.43 37.37
CA LEU A 1098 12.42 -10.79 36.09
C LEU A 1098 12.46 -9.27 36.20
N SER A 1099 12.99 -8.61 35.16
CA SER A 1099 12.76 -7.18 34.92
C SER A 1099 11.79 -7.04 33.75
N THR A 1100 10.61 -6.45 33.99
CA THR A 1100 9.52 -6.34 33.02
C THR A 1100 9.45 -4.92 32.48
N HIS A 1101 9.55 -4.78 31.16
CA HIS A 1101 9.28 -3.55 30.41
C HIS A 1101 7.99 -3.72 29.62
N PHE A 1102 7.20 -2.66 29.50
CA PHE A 1102 5.95 -2.67 28.76
C PHE A 1102 5.94 -1.52 27.75
N LEU A 1103 5.97 -1.87 26.47
CA LEU A 1103 5.85 -0.96 25.35
C LEU A 1103 4.46 -1.11 24.74
N ALA A 1104 3.74 0.00 24.64
CA ALA A 1104 2.48 0.10 23.92
C ALA A 1104 2.76 0.72 22.54
N PHE A 1105 2.17 0.17 21.47
CA PHE A 1105 2.33 0.75 20.13
C PHE A 1105 1.04 0.80 19.33
N SER A 1106 0.88 1.89 18.58
CA SER A 1106 -0.08 2.06 17.49
C SER A 1106 0.68 2.57 16.26
N THR A 1107 0.42 3.81 15.81
CA THR A 1107 1.29 4.55 14.89
C THR A 1107 2.50 5.17 15.60
N GLU A 1108 2.40 5.33 16.92
CA GLU A 1108 3.48 5.80 17.81
C GLU A 1108 3.79 4.73 18.86
N VAL A 1109 4.98 4.81 19.47
CA VAL A 1109 5.43 3.87 20.51
C VAL A 1109 5.57 4.62 21.83
N ILE A 1110 4.96 4.08 22.88
CA ILE A 1110 4.98 4.65 24.24
C ILE A 1110 5.59 3.61 25.19
N ASP A 1111 6.60 4.02 25.95
CA ASP A 1111 7.19 3.22 27.02
C ASP A 1111 6.45 3.49 28.34
N LEU A 1112 5.72 2.48 28.83
CA LEU A 1112 4.94 2.53 30.07
C LEU A 1112 5.58 1.69 31.19
N THR A 1113 6.89 1.44 31.11
CA THR A 1113 7.64 0.62 32.08
C THR A 1113 7.44 1.09 33.53
N ASP A 1114 7.35 2.41 33.77
CA ASP A 1114 7.18 2.98 35.11
C ASP A 1114 5.79 2.70 35.73
N HIS A 1115 4.80 2.37 34.89
CA HIS A 1115 3.41 2.15 35.30
C HIS A 1115 3.07 0.66 35.49
N VAL A 1116 3.98 -0.26 35.16
CA VAL A 1116 3.71 -1.71 35.21
C VAL A 1116 3.32 -2.20 36.62
N ALA A 1117 3.81 -1.54 37.68
CA ALA A 1117 3.45 -1.89 39.06
C ALA A 1117 2.00 -1.55 39.44
N ASP A 1118 1.34 -0.64 38.70
CA ASP A 1118 -0.06 -0.26 38.90
C ASP A 1118 -0.89 -0.51 37.63
N PRO A 1119 -1.62 -1.64 37.55
CA PRO A 1119 -2.39 -1.99 36.36
C PRO A 1119 -3.50 -0.98 36.03
N LEU A 1120 -4.00 -0.22 37.01
CA LEU A 1120 -5.01 0.82 36.75
C LEU A 1120 -4.40 2.00 36.00
N SER A 1121 -3.25 2.50 36.43
CA SER A 1121 -2.55 3.60 35.75
C SER A 1121 -2.13 3.20 34.34
N LEU A 1122 -1.61 1.98 34.16
CA LEU A 1122 -1.20 1.47 32.85
C LEU A 1122 -2.38 1.36 31.87
N LEU A 1123 -3.55 0.88 32.33
CA LEU A 1123 -4.76 0.80 31.49
C LEU A 1123 -5.38 2.16 31.14
N LEU A 1124 -5.18 3.19 31.99
CA LEU A 1124 -5.69 4.54 31.75
C LEU A 1124 -4.78 5.36 30.81
N GLU A 1125 -3.48 5.06 30.77
CA GLU A 1125 -2.53 5.71 29.87
C GLU A 1125 -2.52 5.09 28.46
N VAL A 1126 -2.95 3.83 28.34
CA VAL A 1126 -3.15 3.18 27.04
C VAL A 1126 -4.40 3.75 26.37
N SER A 1127 -4.21 4.67 25.44
CA SER A 1127 -5.27 5.14 24.55
C SER A 1127 -5.45 4.16 23.39
N VAL A 1128 -6.67 3.66 23.22
CA VAL A 1128 -7.03 2.68 22.18
C VAL A 1128 -7.43 3.42 20.91
N GLY A 1129 -6.62 3.33 19.85
CA GLY A 1129 -6.93 3.93 18.56
C GLY A 1129 -5.70 4.22 17.68
N GLY A 1130 -5.91 4.17 16.35
CA GLY A 1130 -4.87 4.41 15.35
C GLY A 1130 -4.59 3.18 14.49
N GLY A 1131 -3.72 3.34 13.49
CA GLY A 1131 -3.17 2.22 12.70
C GLY A 1131 -2.12 1.43 13.50
N THR A 1132 -1.69 0.29 12.96
CA THR A 1132 -0.77 -0.64 13.63
C THR A 1132 0.61 -0.57 12.98
N HIS A 1133 1.65 -0.16 13.75
CA HIS A 1133 3.04 -0.16 13.32
C HIS A 1133 3.96 -1.06 14.18
N ILE A 1134 3.88 -2.38 13.98
CA ILE A 1134 4.59 -3.38 14.81
C ILE A 1134 6.10 -3.20 14.71
N ALA A 1135 6.60 -2.91 13.50
CA ALA A 1135 8.03 -2.68 13.27
C ALA A 1135 8.61 -1.53 14.12
N ALA A 1136 7.84 -0.46 14.37
CA ALA A 1136 8.30 0.63 15.24
C ALA A 1136 8.45 0.18 16.69
N GLY A 1137 7.47 -0.58 17.21
CA GLY A 1137 7.53 -1.15 18.56
C GLY A 1137 8.75 -2.06 18.76
N LEU A 1138 9.04 -2.93 17.79
CA LEU A 1138 10.22 -3.80 17.81
C LEU A 1138 11.55 -3.02 17.72
N ARG A 1139 11.58 -1.95 16.93
CA ARG A 1139 12.76 -1.07 16.83
C ARG A 1139 13.07 -0.42 18.17
N HIS A 1140 12.06 0.09 18.86
CA HIS A 1140 12.24 0.66 20.20
C HIS A 1140 12.61 -0.41 21.23
N ALA A 1141 12.00 -1.61 21.16
CA ALA A 1141 12.41 -2.74 21.99
C ALA A 1141 13.90 -3.08 21.84
N ARG A 1142 14.44 -2.99 20.62
CA ARG A 1142 15.88 -3.19 20.36
C ARG A 1142 16.77 -2.18 21.09
N GLU A 1143 16.32 -0.93 21.25
CA GLU A 1143 17.07 0.11 21.99
C GLU A 1143 17.17 -0.22 23.49
N LEU A 1144 16.19 -0.96 24.04
CA LEU A 1144 16.16 -1.41 25.43
C LEU A 1144 16.97 -2.69 25.67
N VAL A 1145 17.47 -3.36 24.62
CA VAL A 1145 18.28 -4.58 24.73
C VAL A 1145 19.68 -4.23 25.21
N THR A 1146 20.08 -4.76 26.38
CA THR A 1146 21.44 -4.61 26.92
C THR A 1146 22.25 -5.89 26.82
N VAL A 1147 21.67 -7.03 27.20
CA VAL A 1147 22.27 -8.36 27.12
C VAL A 1147 21.37 -9.26 26.30
N PRO A 1148 21.60 -9.41 24.97
CA PRO A 1148 20.70 -10.13 24.08
C PRO A 1148 20.38 -11.56 24.54
N SER A 1149 21.40 -12.32 24.95
CA SER A 1149 21.26 -13.71 25.42
C SER A 1149 20.39 -13.90 26.67
N ARG A 1150 20.02 -12.82 27.36
CA ARG A 1150 19.15 -12.81 28.55
C ARG A 1150 17.95 -11.88 28.39
N THR A 1151 17.60 -11.55 27.16
CA THR A 1151 16.46 -10.69 26.82
C THR A 1151 15.41 -11.49 26.06
N LEU A 1152 14.19 -11.48 26.59
CA LEU A 1152 12.99 -12.03 25.98
C LEU A 1152 12.12 -10.86 25.50
N VAL A 1153 11.83 -10.81 24.20
CA VAL A 1153 10.93 -9.84 23.59
C VAL A 1153 9.65 -10.57 23.22
N VAL A 1154 8.52 -10.19 23.79
CA VAL A 1154 7.21 -10.78 23.53
C VAL A 1154 6.35 -9.75 22.81
N VAL A 1155 5.99 -10.03 21.55
CA VAL A 1155 5.08 -9.19 20.77
C VAL A 1155 3.66 -9.72 20.92
N VAL A 1156 2.74 -8.90 21.40
CA VAL A 1156 1.31 -9.21 21.50
C VAL A 1156 0.56 -8.39 20.46
N SER A 1157 0.09 -9.03 19.39
CA SER A 1157 -0.60 -8.39 18.26
C SER A 1157 -1.46 -9.42 17.50
N ASP A 1158 -2.42 -8.96 16.70
CA ASP A 1158 -3.14 -9.76 15.70
C ASP A 1158 -2.28 -10.00 14.44
N PHE A 1159 -1.07 -9.42 14.39
CA PHE A 1159 -0.11 -9.49 13.28
C PHE A 1159 -0.67 -8.91 11.97
N GLU A 1160 -1.61 -7.97 12.06
CA GLU A 1160 -2.05 -7.15 10.93
C GLU A 1160 -1.21 -5.86 10.89
N GLU A 1161 -0.15 -5.86 10.07
CA GLU A 1161 0.75 -4.71 9.93
C GLU A 1161 0.18 -3.72 8.91
N GLY A 1162 -0.07 -2.48 9.35
CA GLY A 1162 -0.55 -1.38 8.50
C GLY A 1162 0.53 -0.75 7.61
N TYR A 1163 1.77 -1.21 7.75
CA TYR A 1163 2.97 -0.73 7.07
C TYR A 1163 3.66 -1.86 6.27
N PRO A 1164 4.69 -1.56 5.47
CA PRO A 1164 5.36 -2.57 4.66
C PRO A 1164 5.99 -3.68 5.52
N LEU A 1165 5.63 -4.94 5.20
CA LEU A 1165 6.06 -6.12 5.95
C LEU A 1165 7.59 -6.31 5.98
N GLY A 1166 8.30 -5.79 4.96
CA GLY A 1166 9.76 -5.83 4.90
C GLY A 1166 10.43 -5.17 6.11
N GLY A 1167 9.85 -4.08 6.62
CA GLY A 1167 10.35 -3.39 7.83
C GLY A 1167 10.22 -4.27 9.08
N LEU A 1168 9.05 -4.89 9.27
CA LEU A 1168 8.78 -5.80 10.39
C LEU A 1168 9.74 -6.99 10.39
N LEU A 1169 9.85 -7.69 9.26
CA LEU A 1169 10.73 -8.86 9.14
C LEU A 1169 12.22 -8.51 9.35
N ALA A 1170 12.65 -7.31 8.95
CA ALA A 1170 14.02 -6.86 9.18
C ALA A 1170 14.32 -6.65 10.67
N GLU A 1171 13.39 -6.04 11.42
CA GLU A 1171 13.57 -5.82 12.86
C GLU A 1171 13.57 -7.14 13.65
N VAL A 1172 12.69 -8.10 13.28
CA VAL A 1172 12.69 -9.45 13.87
C VAL A 1172 14.02 -10.15 13.62
N ARG A 1173 14.50 -10.18 12.37
CA ARG A 1173 15.80 -10.80 12.03
C ARG A 1173 16.96 -10.12 12.75
N ALA A 1174 16.90 -8.80 12.96
CA ALA A 1174 17.93 -8.08 13.70
C ALA A 1174 17.96 -8.48 15.18
N LEU A 1175 16.80 -8.58 15.84
CA LEU A 1175 16.70 -9.00 17.25
C LEU A 1175 17.12 -10.47 17.44
N VAL A 1176 16.63 -11.36 16.56
CA VAL A 1176 17.01 -12.79 16.58
C VAL A 1176 18.50 -12.97 16.28
N GLY A 1177 19.02 -12.26 15.28
CA GLY A 1177 20.45 -12.26 14.91
C GLY A 1177 21.36 -11.70 16.00
N ALA A 1178 20.87 -10.76 16.82
CA ALA A 1178 21.58 -10.26 18.00
C ALA A 1178 21.64 -11.29 19.14
N GLY A 1179 20.82 -12.35 19.11
CA GLY A 1179 20.73 -13.39 20.13
C GLY A 1179 19.63 -13.18 21.17
N CYS A 1180 18.67 -12.27 20.92
CA CYS A 1180 17.46 -12.16 21.73
C CYS A 1180 16.51 -13.33 21.45
N GLN A 1181 15.73 -13.73 22.46
CA GLN A 1181 14.58 -14.60 22.23
C GLN A 1181 13.36 -13.74 21.88
N VAL A 1182 12.87 -13.83 20.65
CA VAL A 1182 11.69 -13.07 20.19
C VAL A 1182 10.52 -14.03 20.07
N LEU A 1183 9.42 -13.75 20.77
CA LEU A 1183 8.20 -14.55 20.78
C LEU A 1183 7.03 -13.73 20.24
N GLY A 1184 6.21 -14.33 19.39
CA GLY A 1184 4.94 -13.77 18.96
C GLY A 1184 3.79 -14.41 19.72
N CYS A 1185 3.00 -13.58 20.41
CA CYS A 1185 1.74 -13.96 21.02
C CYS A 1185 0.62 -13.42 20.13
N ALA A 1186 -0.07 -14.33 19.43
CA ALA A 1186 -1.24 -13.95 18.64
C ALA A 1186 -2.38 -13.51 19.56
N SER A 1187 -3.18 -12.56 19.09
CA SER A 1187 -4.38 -12.09 19.79
C SER A 1187 -5.33 -13.24 20.12
N LEU A 1188 -5.96 -13.14 21.29
CA LEU A 1188 -7.00 -14.04 21.74
C LEU A 1188 -8.31 -13.28 21.99
N ASP A 1189 -9.42 -13.97 21.76
CA ASP A 1189 -10.72 -13.56 22.25
C ASP A 1189 -10.88 -13.84 23.76
N ASP A 1190 -11.98 -13.36 24.35
CA ASP A 1190 -12.30 -13.52 25.77
C ASP A 1190 -12.47 -14.99 26.21
N SER A 1191 -12.62 -15.91 25.25
CA SER A 1191 -12.70 -17.36 25.45
C SER A 1191 -11.39 -18.11 25.21
N GLY A 1192 -10.30 -17.39 24.91
CA GLY A 1192 -8.97 -17.95 24.69
C GLY A 1192 -8.76 -18.53 23.28
N ARG A 1193 -9.51 -18.05 22.27
CA ARG A 1193 -9.40 -18.52 20.89
C ARG A 1193 -8.60 -17.56 20.01
N PRO A 1194 -7.80 -18.08 19.05
CA PRO A 1194 -6.91 -17.28 18.22
C PRO A 1194 -7.64 -16.36 17.23
N ARG A 1195 -7.18 -15.10 17.15
CA ARG A 1195 -7.47 -14.16 16.05
C ARG A 1195 -6.16 -13.56 15.54
N TYR A 1196 -5.73 -13.89 14.31
CA TYR A 1196 -4.51 -13.30 13.73
C TYR A 1196 -4.36 -13.52 12.22
N SER A 1197 -3.48 -12.75 11.60
CA SER A 1197 -3.03 -12.95 10.21
C SER A 1197 -2.11 -14.18 10.09
N THR A 1198 -2.63 -15.26 9.49
CA THR A 1198 -1.89 -16.53 9.34
C THR A 1198 -0.70 -16.39 8.39
N GLY A 1199 -0.84 -15.55 7.35
CA GLY A 1199 0.22 -15.28 6.36
C GLY A 1199 1.40 -14.52 6.94
N VAL A 1200 1.14 -13.52 7.77
CA VAL A 1200 2.20 -12.74 8.46
C VAL A 1200 2.85 -13.60 9.54
N ALA A 1201 2.06 -14.30 10.36
CA ALA A 1201 2.59 -15.19 11.40
C ALA A 1201 3.55 -16.25 10.84
N GLY A 1202 3.22 -16.88 9.71
CA GLY A 1202 4.09 -17.85 9.06
C GLY A 1202 5.45 -17.26 8.64
N GLN A 1203 5.48 -16.02 8.20
CA GLN A 1203 6.72 -15.32 7.84
C GLN A 1203 7.55 -14.90 9.06
N LEU A 1204 6.90 -14.52 10.16
CA LEU A 1204 7.58 -14.24 11.43
C LEU A 1204 8.26 -15.51 11.97
N VAL A 1205 7.58 -16.66 11.88
CA VAL A 1205 8.18 -17.97 12.22
C VAL A 1205 9.38 -18.27 11.34
N ALA A 1206 9.27 -18.06 10.02
CA ALA A 1206 10.40 -18.22 9.10
C ALA A 1206 11.56 -17.24 9.39
N ALA A 1207 11.27 -16.06 9.94
CA ALA A 1207 12.26 -15.07 10.38
C ALA A 1207 12.89 -15.39 11.75
N GLY A 1208 12.45 -16.45 12.44
CA GLY A 1208 13.01 -16.92 13.71
C GLY A 1208 12.23 -16.48 14.96
N GLN A 1209 11.03 -15.92 14.80
CA GLN A 1209 10.11 -15.60 15.90
C GLN A 1209 9.01 -16.68 15.98
N PRO A 1210 9.06 -17.61 16.94
CA PRO A 1210 7.96 -18.54 17.15
C PRO A 1210 6.67 -17.77 17.47
N VAL A 1211 5.59 -18.09 16.77
CA VAL A 1211 4.26 -17.50 17.00
C VAL A 1211 3.35 -18.56 17.59
N ALA A 1212 2.67 -18.23 18.68
CA ALA A 1212 1.66 -19.07 19.28
C ALA A 1212 0.49 -18.21 19.78
N ALA A 1213 -0.73 -18.74 19.69
CA ALA A 1213 -1.89 -18.16 20.33
C ALA A 1213 -1.97 -18.73 21.74
N LEU A 1214 -1.74 -17.89 22.75
CA LEU A 1214 -1.53 -18.34 24.13
C LEU A 1214 -2.38 -17.54 25.09
N SER A 1215 -3.14 -18.24 25.94
CA SER A 1215 -3.82 -17.59 27.05
C SER A 1215 -2.80 -16.91 27.97
N PRO A 1216 -3.22 -15.91 28.78
CA PRO A 1216 -2.33 -15.28 29.76
C PRO A 1216 -1.55 -16.29 30.63
N LEU A 1217 -2.17 -17.43 30.92
CA LEU A 1217 -1.57 -18.51 31.69
C LEU A 1217 -0.55 -19.33 30.91
N GLU A 1218 -0.83 -19.60 29.63
CA GLU A 1218 0.09 -20.31 28.74
C GLU A 1218 1.28 -19.42 28.34
N LEU A 1219 1.05 -18.12 28.15
CA LEU A 1219 2.12 -17.14 27.92
C LEU A 1219 3.11 -17.14 29.10
N ALA A 1220 2.61 -17.09 30.33
CA ALA A 1220 3.48 -17.13 31.51
C ALA A 1220 4.23 -18.47 31.65
N ARG A 1221 3.61 -19.60 31.28
CA ARG A 1221 4.31 -20.90 31.20
C ARG A 1221 5.37 -20.91 30.12
N TRP A 1222 5.08 -20.37 28.95
CA TRP A 1222 6.02 -20.31 27.82
C TRP A 1222 7.23 -19.44 28.14
N VAL A 1223 7.00 -18.28 28.78
CA VAL A 1223 8.04 -17.43 29.35
C VAL A 1223 8.85 -18.22 30.39
N GLY A 1224 8.20 -18.97 31.28
CA GLY A 1224 8.85 -19.83 32.27
C GLY A 1224 9.72 -20.94 31.68
N GLU A 1225 9.25 -21.62 30.63
CA GLU A 1225 10.01 -22.66 29.91
C GLU A 1225 11.25 -22.11 29.21
N LYS A 1226 11.19 -20.87 28.71
CA LYS A 1226 12.31 -20.22 28.04
C LYS A 1226 13.38 -19.68 28.98
N ILE A 1227 12.98 -19.39 30.22
CA ILE A 1227 13.85 -18.90 31.30
C ILE A 1227 14.55 -20.05 32.05
N ALA A 1228 13.92 -21.24 32.12
CA ALA A 1228 14.40 -22.45 32.78
C ALA A 1228 15.51 -23.16 31.98
#